data_AF-A0A378LTT8-F1
#
_entry.id   AF-A0A378LTT8-F1
#
_cell.length_a   1.000
_cell.length_b   1.000
_cell.length_c   1.000
_cell.angle_alpha   90.00
_cell.angle_beta   90.00
_cell.angle_gamma   90.00
#
_symmetry.space_group_name_H-M   'P 1'
#
loop_
_entity.id
_entity.type
_entity.pdbx_description
1 polymer ?
#
loop_
_entity_poly.entity_id
_entity_poly.type
_entity_poly.pdbx_seq_one_letter_code
_entity_poly.pdbx_strand_id
1 'polypeptide(L)'
;MTGSKIQSFDLFKAAMGNQEFLAEINKDKVNQTFFLKTLEEGNLTLQNILEFIKIVKDQKVKSLLIIYVLSQKEFFSCLKGESLLKRLTHQDHHIPSRLNFLIHQLDAKTLTTALISRLEPEAAISILCSVPHFHQLTRIQIEALFERYPLYERHQVLTYWINHYVSMPNSHYILAHLMNIAGHQVLDELSKLTFIQKELIIKTMIEHLGLFNHIPTKFIEHANQEPHLIASMRFYLHGHYNKAHANFIKLLSKKLFEKNHSFSLEAIELFFFLNDKLEFRELSKRTSHLTNRFLRNNAINGNVSLFYHNNRINIQRMLQNIYLQPTVSEGKKLRQSAHPDENPFINGLIKHDKSINCFEYFLIHYKGNSNSIGQLINDYLEYYERPEHATSRIKAIYHIGFMLGRPEIDDLIKDAIFTAFLNHPAFFDQQISYQLFLFDAKRTLRFFGLRGGIENYQRVIKLCTLALKNLHPETHYEIIEMAQKALSEAQCELNLSKEQGIFSSIIRWFKRCWIYGWSGFFKPNLPEYVVPNSITPLKNEKDSMLDGTIIYTEIQEQEENLPELLNEIKLPTTQEHFEQIIRALTIYSLSPLPKEEFMTRKKIHDLYHEALNKKEENEDLYVWLKDNQTPFINNQFHLLELMFKEKSRNEIDAFLAQVNEDSDHLQYVSEELEYLLPELIMRLEPKPKEPETSGFVSTATKVISEYTCEAGVLAQNALHWAEGFFNKIKTTEQEEEPFEVEHIESFQNTIGNKGVISS
;
A
#
# COMPACT_ATOMS: atom_id res chain seq x y z
N MET A 1 -63.73 21.60 -2.55
CA MET A 1 -62.59 22.54 -2.47
C MET A 1 -61.27 21.78 -2.42
N THR A 2 -60.84 21.18 -3.53
CA THR A 2 -59.61 20.37 -3.67
C THR A 2 -58.57 20.99 -4.63
N GLY A 3 -58.91 22.12 -5.27
CA GLY A 3 -58.12 22.71 -6.36
C GLY A 3 -56.77 23.34 -5.97
N SER A 4 -56.61 23.88 -4.76
CA SER A 4 -55.36 24.57 -4.37
C SER A 4 -54.21 23.60 -4.03
N LYS A 5 -54.50 22.43 -3.45
CA LYS A 5 -53.49 21.41 -3.09
C LYS A 5 -52.90 20.69 -4.30
N ILE A 6 -53.68 20.53 -5.37
CA ILE A 6 -53.26 19.85 -6.60
C ILE A 6 -52.34 20.78 -7.41
N GLN A 7 -52.69 22.07 -7.51
CA GLN A 7 -51.86 23.07 -8.21
C GLN A 7 -50.49 23.27 -7.54
N SER A 8 -50.41 23.27 -6.20
CA SER A 8 -49.12 23.40 -5.50
C SER A 8 -48.22 22.17 -5.69
N PHE A 9 -48.78 20.97 -5.80
CA PHE A 9 -48.02 19.74 -6.02
C PHE A 9 -47.42 19.68 -7.43
N ASP A 10 -48.22 19.97 -8.47
CA ASP A 10 -47.75 19.95 -9.86
C ASP A 10 -46.72 21.06 -10.15
N LEU A 11 -46.88 22.24 -9.55
CA LEU A 11 -45.89 23.32 -9.60
C LEU A 11 -44.57 22.93 -8.93
N PHE A 12 -44.63 22.30 -7.75
CA PHE A 12 -43.42 21.82 -7.08
C PHE A 12 -42.75 20.68 -7.86
N LYS A 13 -43.54 19.79 -8.48
CA LYS A 13 -43.06 18.73 -9.38
C LYS A 13 -42.32 19.31 -10.58
N ALA A 14 -42.87 20.36 -11.20
CA ALA A 14 -42.23 21.07 -12.30
C ALA A 14 -40.94 21.78 -11.85
N ALA A 15 -40.93 22.40 -10.67
CA ALA A 15 -39.75 23.05 -10.10
C ALA A 15 -38.63 22.05 -9.80
N MET A 16 -38.95 20.86 -9.27
CA MET A 16 -38.01 19.76 -9.06
C MET A 16 -37.40 19.19 -10.36
N GLY A 17 -38.02 19.48 -11.51
CA GLY A 17 -37.49 19.16 -12.84
C GLY A 17 -36.64 20.27 -13.48
N ASN A 18 -36.62 21.48 -12.91
CA ASN A 18 -35.89 22.63 -13.44
C ASN A 18 -34.46 22.69 -12.89
N GLN A 19 -33.46 22.63 -13.77
CA GLN A 19 -32.04 22.64 -13.39
C GLN A 19 -31.59 23.95 -12.71
N GLU A 20 -32.13 25.10 -13.11
CA GLU A 20 -31.77 26.40 -12.51
C GLU A 20 -32.24 26.48 -11.06
N PHE A 21 -33.44 25.96 -10.79
CA PHE A 21 -33.98 25.91 -9.43
C PHE A 21 -33.16 24.97 -8.53
N LEU A 22 -32.78 23.80 -9.04
CA LEU A 22 -31.91 22.86 -8.33
C LEU A 22 -30.51 23.47 -8.07
N ALA A 23 -29.97 24.23 -9.03
CA ALA A 23 -28.70 24.94 -8.86
C ALA A 23 -28.78 26.01 -7.76
N GLU A 24 -29.87 26.76 -7.68
CA GLU A 24 -30.05 27.78 -6.63
C GLU A 24 -30.16 27.15 -5.23
N ILE A 25 -30.87 26.02 -5.08
CA ILE A 25 -30.90 25.26 -3.81
C ILE A 25 -29.48 24.85 -3.40
N ASN A 26 -28.67 24.41 -4.37
CA ASN A 26 -27.33 23.87 -4.12
C ASN A 26 -26.23 24.94 -3.96
N LYS A 27 -26.55 26.23 -4.11
CA LYS A 27 -25.60 27.35 -4.10
C LYS A 27 -24.89 27.52 -2.75
N ASP A 28 -25.64 27.48 -1.65
CA ASP A 28 -25.08 27.58 -0.30
C ASP A 28 -25.96 26.88 0.75
N LYS A 29 -25.45 26.81 2.00
CA LYS A 29 -26.18 26.20 3.13
C LYS A 29 -27.44 26.99 3.52
N VAL A 30 -27.49 28.29 3.21
CA VAL A 30 -28.63 29.15 3.58
C VAL A 30 -29.82 28.79 2.70
N ASN A 31 -29.61 28.66 1.39
CA ASN A 31 -30.60 28.24 0.41
C ASN A 31 -31.10 26.81 0.67
N GLN A 32 -30.23 25.88 1.08
CA GLN A 32 -30.64 24.54 1.51
C GLN A 32 -31.55 24.59 2.75
N THR A 33 -31.22 25.44 3.72
CA THR A 33 -32.04 25.62 4.94
C THR A 33 -33.39 26.27 4.61
N PHE A 34 -33.38 27.25 3.71
CA PHE A 34 -34.59 27.89 3.20
C PHE A 34 -35.50 26.88 2.50
N PHE A 35 -34.94 26.05 1.62
CA PHE A 35 -35.67 24.97 0.95
C PHE A 35 -36.33 24.00 1.93
N LEU A 36 -35.59 23.55 2.96
CA LEU A 36 -36.16 22.67 4.00
C LEU A 36 -37.28 23.35 4.78
N LYS A 37 -37.14 24.65 5.09
CA LYS A 37 -38.20 25.42 5.74
C LYS A 37 -39.44 25.57 4.86
N THR A 38 -39.26 25.75 3.55
CA THR A 38 -40.37 25.78 2.58
C THR A 38 -41.09 24.43 2.50
N LEU A 39 -40.37 23.31 2.64
CA LEU A 39 -40.99 21.98 2.73
C LEU A 39 -41.82 21.80 4.01
N GLU A 40 -41.32 22.29 5.15
CA GLU A 40 -42.04 22.29 6.43
C GLU A 40 -43.33 23.13 6.36
N GLU A 41 -43.28 24.30 5.71
CA GLU A 41 -44.42 25.22 5.57
C GLU A 41 -45.42 24.77 4.48
N GLY A 42 -44.97 23.98 3.50
CA GLY A 42 -45.70 23.67 2.27
C GLY A 42 -46.87 22.67 2.38
N ASN A 43 -47.14 22.10 3.57
CA ASN A 43 -48.21 21.11 3.80
C ASN A 43 -48.26 19.95 2.78
N LEU A 44 -47.09 19.51 2.29
CA LEU A 44 -46.97 18.37 1.38
C LEU A 44 -47.18 17.05 2.13
N THR A 45 -47.91 16.09 1.55
CA THR A 45 -48.07 14.76 2.15
C THR A 45 -46.79 13.94 2.02
N LEU A 46 -46.58 12.97 2.93
CA LEU A 46 -45.42 12.07 2.87
C LEU A 46 -45.34 11.31 1.52
N GLN A 47 -46.48 10.92 0.94
CA GLN A 47 -46.54 10.26 -0.37
C GLN A 47 -46.03 11.17 -1.50
N ASN A 48 -46.39 12.45 -1.47
CA ASN A 48 -45.93 13.43 -2.46
C ASN A 48 -44.40 13.58 -2.42
N ILE A 49 -43.82 13.60 -1.23
CA ILE A 49 -42.36 13.75 -1.05
C ILE A 49 -41.62 12.49 -1.50
N LEU A 50 -42.16 11.31 -1.20
CA LEU A 50 -41.60 10.04 -1.69
C LEU A 50 -41.69 9.94 -3.22
N GLU A 51 -42.72 10.50 -3.86
CA GLU A 51 -42.79 10.60 -5.31
C GLU A 51 -41.71 11.55 -5.86
N PHE A 52 -41.47 12.70 -5.21
CA PHE A 52 -40.41 13.62 -5.62
C PHE A 52 -39.02 12.98 -5.54
N ILE A 53 -38.72 12.22 -4.49
CA ILE A 53 -37.45 11.50 -4.34
C ILE A 53 -37.18 10.58 -5.54
N LYS A 54 -38.22 9.98 -6.14
CA LYS A 54 -38.08 9.13 -7.32
C LYS A 54 -37.77 9.91 -8.60
N ILE A 55 -38.24 11.15 -8.71
CA ILE A 55 -38.18 11.96 -9.94
C ILE A 55 -36.93 12.84 -9.98
N VAL A 56 -36.49 13.36 -8.83
CA VAL A 56 -35.35 14.27 -8.74
C VAL A 56 -34.06 13.55 -9.18
N LYS A 57 -33.36 14.14 -10.14
CA LYS A 57 -32.07 13.63 -10.63
C LYS A 57 -30.87 14.19 -9.86
N ASP A 58 -30.97 15.41 -9.32
CA ASP A 58 -29.88 16.01 -8.54
C ASP A 58 -29.71 15.30 -7.19
N GLN A 59 -28.53 14.74 -6.98
CA GLN A 59 -28.24 13.89 -5.82
C GLN A 59 -28.26 14.65 -4.49
N LYS A 60 -27.87 15.93 -4.46
CA LYS A 60 -27.87 16.74 -3.25
C LYS A 60 -29.29 17.13 -2.85
N VAL A 61 -30.09 17.61 -3.79
CA VAL A 61 -31.50 17.95 -3.53
C VAL A 61 -32.29 16.69 -3.16
N LYS A 62 -32.04 15.56 -3.84
CA LYS A 62 -32.59 14.25 -3.44
C LYS A 62 -32.22 13.91 -2.00
N SER A 63 -30.96 14.09 -1.61
CA SER A 63 -30.50 13.84 -0.24
C SER A 63 -31.21 14.74 0.79
N LEU A 64 -31.42 16.02 0.47
CA LEU A 64 -32.17 16.93 1.35
C LEU A 64 -33.62 16.49 1.54
N LEU A 65 -34.28 16.04 0.47
CA LEU A 65 -35.64 15.49 0.54
C LEU A 65 -35.70 14.22 1.40
N ILE A 66 -34.73 13.32 1.23
CA ILE A 66 -34.63 12.10 2.06
C ILE A 66 -34.41 12.47 3.53
N ILE A 67 -33.46 13.36 3.83
CA ILE A 67 -33.18 13.84 5.18
C ILE A 67 -34.44 14.46 5.80
N TYR A 68 -35.20 15.25 5.03
CA TYR A 68 -36.48 15.80 5.49
C TYR A 68 -37.44 14.68 5.89
N VAL A 69 -37.67 13.67 5.06
CA VAL A 69 -38.54 12.53 5.38
C VAL A 69 -38.06 11.80 6.64
N LEU A 70 -36.76 11.56 6.76
CA LEU A 70 -36.15 10.88 7.92
C LEU A 70 -36.15 11.72 9.22
N SER A 71 -36.53 13.00 9.15
CA SER A 71 -36.78 13.85 10.34
C SER A 71 -38.23 13.83 10.83
N GLN A 72 -39.16 13.26 10.05
CA GLN A 72 -40.59 13.29 10.39
C GLN A 72 -41.00 12.06 11.22
N LYS A 73 -41.44 12.27 12.47
CA LYS A 73 -41.93 11.19 13.35
C LYS A 73 -43.08 10.38 12.75
N GLU A 74 -43.96 11.05 12.02
CA GLU A 74 -45.12 10.46 11.36
C GLU A 74 -44.71 9.36 10.38
N PHE A 75 -43.62 9.58 9.64
CA PHE A 75 -43.07 8.61 8.69
C PHE A 75 -42.74 7.27 9.38
N PHE A 76 -42.03 7.29 10.50
CA PHE A 76 -41.66 6.08 11.25
C PHE A 76 -42.85 5.32 11.83
N SER A 77 -43.93 6.04 12.17
CA SER A 77 -45.17 5.44 12.67
C SER A 77 -45.99 4.74 11.59
N CYS A 78 -45.83 5.16 10.33
CA CYS A 78 -46.50 4.59 9.17
C CYS A 78 -45.69 3.48 8.50
N LEU A 79 -44.40 3.33 8.80
CA LEU A 79 -43.54 2.32 8.19
C LEU A 79 -43.89 0.89 8.64
N LYS A 80 -44.02 -0.03 7.69
CA LYS A 80 -44.15 -1.47 7.94
C LYS A 80 -42.79 -2.06 8.38
N GLY A 81 -42.83 -3.13 9.17
CA GLY A 81 -41.64 -3.83 9.66
C GLY A 81 -41.15 -3.32 11.03
N GLU A 82 -40.26 -4.09 11.65
CA GLU A 82 -39.74 -3.76 12.97
C GLU A 82 -38.69 -2.64 12.92
N SER A 83 -38.77 -1.72 13.88
CA SER A 83 -37.79 -0.63 14.03
C SER A 83 -36.42 -1.20 14.38
N LEU A 84 -35.36 -0.65 13.79
CA LEU A 84 -33.99 -1.02 14.15
C LEU A 84 -33.70 -0.81 15.65
N LEU A 85 -34.31 0.19 16.28
CA LEU A 85 -34.12 0.47 17.70
C LEU A 85 -34.57 -0.68 18.62
N LYS A 86 -35.63 -1.40 18.24
CA LYS A 86 -36.11 -2.57 19.01
C LYS A 86 -35.17 -3.77 18.90
N ARG A 87 -34.39 -3.82 17.83
CA ARG A 87 -33.46 -4.93 17.55
C ARG A 87 -32.11 -4.77 18.24
N LEU A 88 -31.78 -3.57 18.72
CA LEU A 88 -30.53 -3.30 19.45
C LEU A 88 -30.33 -4.20 20.69
N THR A 89 -31.43 -4.71 21.26
CA THR A 89 -31.40 -5.58 22.45
C THR A 89 -31.40 -7.08 22.13
N HIS A 90 -31.57 -7.46 20.85
CA HIS A 90 -31.70 -8.85 20.42
C HIS A 90 -30.38 -9.32 19.77
N GLN A 91 -29.95 -10.54 20.06
CA GLN A 91 -28.78 -11.19 19.41
C GLN A 91 -29.20 -12.03 18.18
N ASP A 92 -30.40 -11.76 17.65
CA ASP A 92 -31.00 -12.54 16.57
C ASP A 92 -30.23 -12.37 15.25
N HIS A 93 -30.65 -13.12 14.22
CA HIS A 93 -30.06 -13.03 12.89
C HIS A 93 -30.08 -11.60 12.36
N HIS A 94 -29.05 -11.25 11.59
CA HIS A 94 -28.97 -9.95 10.93
C HIS A 94 -30.19 -9.75 10.03
N ILE A 95 -30.84 -8.59 10.15
CA ILE A 95 -31.96 -8.20 9.30
C ILE A 95 -31.66 -6.77 8.79
N PRO A 96 -31.74 -6.50 7.48
CA PRO A 96 -31.50 -5.17 6.93
C PRO A 96 -32.43 -4.10 7.52
N SER A 97 -32.00 -2.84 7.50
CA SER A 97 -32.89 -1.75 7.94
C SER A 97 -34.00 -1.52 6.92
N ARG A 98 -35.24 -1.39 7.39
CA ARG A 98 -36.41 -0.99 6.57
C ARG A 98 -36.24 0.38 5.90
N LEU A 99 -35.23 1.16 6.31
CA LEU A 99 -34.89 2.48 5.77
C LEU A 99 -33.83 2.44 4.67
N ASN A 100 -33.23 1.27 4.43
CA ASN A 100 -32.09 1.14 3.53
C ASN A 100 -32.37 1.68 2.11
N PHE A 101 -33.59 1.49 1.58
CA PHE A 101 -33.99 2.05 0.28
C PHE A 101 -33.73 3.57 0.18
N LEU A 102 -34.03 4.32 1.23
CA LEU A 102 -33.86 5.77 1.28
C LEU A 102 -32.42 6.13 1.64
N ILE A 103 -31.86 5.45 2.65
CA ILE A 103 -30.55 5.78 3.17
C ILE A 103 -29.47 5.60 2.11
N HIS A 104 -29.50 4.52 1.33
CA HIS A 104 -28.49 4.24 0.31
C HIS A 104 -28.49 5.19 -0.88
N GLN A 105 -29.52 6.04 -1.00
CA GLN A 105 -29.58 7.12 -1.97
C GLN A 105 -29.06 8.45 -1.42
N LEU A 106 -28.58 8.51 -0.18
CA LEU A 106 -28.00 9.71 0.39
C LEU A 106 -26.60 9.98 -0.17
N ASP A 107 -26.27 11.26 -0.36
CA ASP A 107 -24.88 11.70 -0.46
C ASP A 107 -24.39 12.07 0.94
N ALA A 108 -23.41 11.31 1.46
CA ALA A 108 -22.83 11.51 2.78
C ALA A 108 -22.25 12.93 2.96
N LYS A 109 -21.85 13.62 1.89
CA LYS A 109 -21.34 15.00 1.96
C LYS A 109 -22.43 16.02 2.29
N THR A 110 -23.70 15.69 2.04
CA THR A 110 -24.85 16.55 2.34
C THR A 110 -25.26 16.45 3.82
N LEU A 111 -24.90 15.36 4.51
CA LEU A 111 -25.21 15.14 5.93
C LEU A 111 -24.37 16.04 6.85
N THR A 112 -24.79 17.29 7.06
CA THR A 112 -24.17 18.17 8.06
C THR A 112 -24.62 17.81 9.49
N THR A 113 -23.84 18.18 10.50
CA THR A 113 -24.20 17.96 11.93
C THR A 113 -25.54 18.62 12.30
N ALA A 114 -25.84 19.78 11.72
CA ALA A 114 -27.12 20.46 11.92
C ALA A 114 -28.30 19.64 11.37
N LEU A 115 -28.14 19.02 10.19
CA LEU A 115 -29.17 18.15 9.62
C LEU A 115 -29.29 16.83 10.40
N ILE A 116 -28.17 16.25 10.84
CA ILE A 116 -28.17 15.05 11.70
C ILE A 116 -28.94 15.30 12.99
N SER A 117 -28.83 16.49 13.58
CA SER A 117 -29.56 16.84 14.81
C SER A 117 -31.09 16.84 14.65
N ARG A 118 -31.61 16.95 13.42
CA ARG A 118 -33.05 16.89 13.12
C ARG A 118 -33.55 15.47 12.88
N LEU A 119 -32.67 14.50 12.62
CA LEU A 119 -33.06 13.12 12.32
C LEU A 119 -33.68 12.44 13.54
N GLU A 120 -34.66 11.58 13.29
CA GLU A 120 -35.15 10.65 14.31
C GLU A 120 -34.07 9.60 14.65
N PRO A 121 -34.03 9.08 15.90
CA PRO A 121 -32.96 8.18 16.34
C PRO A 121 -32.83 6.89 15.50
N GLU A 122 -33.94 6.34 15.00
CA GLU A 122 -33.93 5.15 14.14
C GLU A 122 -33.20 5.42 12.81
N ALA A 123 -33.42 6.59 12.21
CA ALA A 123 -32.72 6.98 10.99
C ALA A 123 -31.24 7.24 11.24
N ALA A 124 -30.89 7.92 12.33
CA ALA A 124 -29.50 8.19 12.66
C ALA A 124 -28.68 6.90 12.80
N ILE A 125 -29.21 5.89 13.51
CA ILE A 125 -28.53 4.60 13.65
C ILE A 125 -28.55 3.82 12.34
N SER A 126 -29.64 3.86 11.56
CA SER A 126 -29.67 3.20 10.25
C SER A 126 -28.65 3.79 9.27
N ILE A 127 -28.37 5.10 9.33
CA ILE A 127 -27.30 5.73 8.54
C ILE A 127 -25.93 5.26 9.02
N LEU A 128 -25.72 5.12 10.34
CA LEU A 128 -24.49 4.57 10.92
C LEU A 128 -24.23 3.11 10.48
N CYS A 129 -25.30 2.37 10.19
CA CYS A 129 -25.26 0.99 9.70
C CYS A 129 -25.21 0.88 8.16
N SER A 130 -25.10 1.99 7.42
CA SER A 130 -25.18 1.97 5.97
C SER A 130 -23.84 1.63 5.30
N VAL A 131 -23.70 0.37 4.86
CA VAL A 131 -22.47 -0.18 4.26
C VAL A 131 -21.89 0.68 3.12
N PRO A 132 -22.68 1.17 2.13
CA PRO A 132 -22.17 2.02 1.06
C PRO A 132 -21.53 3.33 1.56
N HIS A 133 -21.90 3.82 2.74
CA HIS A 133 -21.41 5.09 3.29
C HIS A 133 -20.23 4.95 4.24
N PHE A 134 -19.81 3.73 4.59
CA PHE A 134 -18.78 3.52 5.63
C PHE A 134 -17.46 4.26 5.35
N HIS A 135 -17.02 4.31 4.10
CA HIS A 135 -15.80 5.00 3.69
C HIS A 135 -15.98 6.53 3.53
N GLN A 136 -17.21 7.04 3.60
CA GLN A 136 -17.55 8.44 3.33
C GLN A 136 -17.87 9.24 4.60
N LEU A 137 -18.37 8.56 5.64
CA LEU A 137 -18.74 9.20 6.90
C LEU A 137 -17.51 9.66 7.68
N THR A 138 -17.49 10.94 8.03
CA THR A 138 -16.42 11.54 8.83
C THR A 138 -16.62 11.27 10.32
N ARG A 139 -15.53 11.37 11.10
CA ARG A 139 -15.58 11.28 12.58
C ARG A 139 -16.68 12.15 13.20
N ILE A 140 -16.80 13.41 12.76
CA ILE A 140 -17.76 14.38 13.32
C ILE A 140 -19.19 13.96 13.01
N GLN A 141 -19.44 13.42 11.81
CA GLN A 141 -20.76 12.90 11.45
C GLN A 141 -21.11 11.66 12.26
N ILE A 142 -20.17 10.73 12.45
CA ILE A 142 -20.38 9.50 13.23
C ILE A 142 -20.66 9.84 14.69
N GLU A 143 -19.91 10.77 15.28
CA GLU A 143 -20.16 11.27 16.62
C GLU A 143 -21.58 11.86 16.73
N ALA A 144 -21.96 12.74 15.82
CA ALA A 144 -23.30 13.32 15.80
C ALA A 144 -24.42 12.28 15.62
N LEU A 145 -24.24 11.27 14.75
CA LEU A 145 -25.20 10.17 14.54
C LEU A 145 -25.33 9.29 15.79
N PHE A 146 -24.20 8.92 16.39
CA PHE A 146 -24.14 8.11 17.60
C PHE A 146 -24.75 8.84 18.81
N GLU A 147 -24.58 10.17 18.88
CA GLU A 147 -25.12 10.98 19.96
C GLU A 147 -26.64 11.17 19.94
N ARG A 148 -27.30 10.90 18.80
CA ARG A 148 -28.77 10.91 18.69
C ARG A 148 -29.44 9.86 19.58
N TYR A 149 -28.70 8.81 19.97
CA TYR A 149 -29.21 7.79 20.87
C TYR A 149 -28.89 8.13 22.35
N PRO A 150 -29.81 7.85 23.29
CA PRO A 150 -29.63 8.20 24.70
C PRO A 150 -28.34 7.64 25.29
N LEU A 151 -27.61 8.48 26.04
CA LEU A 151 -26.26 8.19 26.56
C LEU A 151 -26.15 6.82 27.27
N TYR A 152 -27.16 6.47 28.06
CA TYR A 152 -27.19 5.23 28.86
C TYR A 152 -27.43 3.96 28.02
N GLU A 153 -27.96 4.07 26.80
CA GLU A 153 -28.22 2.94 25.90
C GLU A 153 -27.25 2.86 24.72
N ARG A 154 -26.31 3.81 24.58
CA ARG A 154 -25.31 3.82 23.49
C ARG A 154 -24.48 2.54 23.40
N HIS A 155 -24.27 1.83 24.51
CA HIS A 155 -23.60 0.53 24.52
C HIS A 155 -24.32 -0.51 23.65
N GLN A 156 -25.66 -0.51 23.61
CA GLN A 156 -26.46 -1.44 22.80
C GLN A 156 -26.24 -1.20 21.31
N VAL A 157 -26.11 0.07 20.90
CA VAL A 157 -25.78 0.44 19.51
C VAL A 157 -24.41 -0.11 19.12
N LEU A 158 -23.42 0.01 20.01
CA LEU A 158 -22.08 -0.55 19.75
C LEU A 158 -22.10 -2.07 19.70
N THR A 159 -22.75 -2.74 20.64
CA THR A 159 -22.90 -4.20 20.66
C THR A 159 -23.53 -4.68 19.35
N TYR A 160 -24.64 -4.07 18.94
CA TYR A 160 -25.33 -4.41 17.70
C TYR A 160 -24.44 -4.17 16.48
N TRP A 161 -23.82 -2.99 16.38
CA TRP A 161 -22.96 -2.66 15.24
C TRP A 161 -21.76 -3.62 15.13
N ILE A 162 -21.10 -3.94 16.25
CA ILE A 162 -19.96 -4.86 16.28
C ILE A 162 -20.38 -6.28 15.89
N ASN A 163 -21.55 -6.76 16.33
CA ASN A 163 -22.00 -8.11 16.03
C ASN A 163 -22.39 -8.31 14.56
N HIS A 164 -22.91 -7.27 13.90
CA HIS A 164 -23.54 -7.41 12.58
C HIS A 164 -22.82 -6.70 11.43
N TYR A 165 -22.10 -5.60 11.71
CA TYR A 165 -21.54 -4.73 10.68
C TYR A 165 -20.00 -4.69 10.63
N VAL A 166 -19.30 -5.21 11.65
CA VAL A 166 -17.83 -5.15 11.70
C VAL A 166 -17.13 -5.97 10.62
N SER A 167 -17.81 -6.98 10.05
CA SER A 167 -17.28 -7.80 8.94
C SER A 167 -17.75 -7.32 7.57
N MET A 168 -18.53 -6.24 7.50
CA MET A 168 -19.01 -5.69 6.23
C MET A 168 -17.89 -4.92 5.50
N PRO A 169 -17.95 -4.81 4.16
CA PRO A 169 -16.97 -4.06 3.37
C PRO A 169 -16.80 -2.62 3.87
N ASN A 170 -15.56 -2.12 3.93
CA ASN A 170 -15.20 -0.78 4.39
C ASN A 170 -15.56 -0.46 5.86
N SER A 171 -16.00 -1.43 6.66
CA SER A 171 -16.38 -1.23 8.08
C SER A 171 -15.24 -0.70 8.95
N HIS A 172 -13.99 -0.97 8.56
CA HIS A 172 -12.78 -0.53 9.25
C HIS A 172 -12.69 1.00 9.41
N TYR A 173 -13.29 1.79 8.50
CA TYR A 173 -13.39 3.25 8.64
C TYR A 173 -14.27 3.66 9.82
N ILE A 174 -15.46 3.07 9.93
CA ILE A 174 -16.39 3.34 11.03
C ILE A 174 -15.80 2.84 12.34
N LEU A 175 -15.20 1.64 12.35
CA LEU A 175 -14.54 1.08 13.54
C LEU A 175 -13.42 2.00 14.04
N ALA A 176 -12.60 2.56 13.15
CA ALA A 176 -11.56 3.53 13.52
C ALA A 176 -12.14 4.80 14.16
N HIS A 177 -13.27 5.30 13.65
CA HIS A 177 -13.96 6.44 14.24
C HIS A 177 -14.60 6.11 15.60
N LEU A 178 -15.28 4.97 15.72
CA LEU A 178 -15.87 4.50 16.97
C LEU A 178 -14.81 4.23 18.04
N MET A 179 -13.64 3.71 17.67
CA MET A 179 -12.50 3.54 18.59
C MET A 179 -12.00 4.88 19.16
N ASN A 180 -12.08 5.96 18.39
CA ASN A 180 -11.71 7.30 18.86
C ASN A 180 -12.79 7.96 19.73
N ILE A 181 -14.07 7.61 19.53
CA ILE A 181 -15.21 8.19 20.26
C ILE A 181 -15.48 7.42 21.56
N ALA A 182 -15.54 6.09 21.49
CA ALA A 182 -15.97 5.19 22.56
C ALA A 182 -15.05 3.96 22.72
N GLY A 183 -13.74 4.13 22.54
CA GLY A 183 -12.78 3.00 22.48
C GLY A 183 -12.80 2.01 23.64
N HIS A 184 -13.12 2.44 24.87
CA HIS A 184 -13.26 1.50 26.00
C HIS A 184 -14.44 0.54 25.82
N GLN A 185 -15.59 1.04 25.37
CA GLN A 185 -16.80 0.24 25.12
C GLN A 185 -16.57 -0.72 23.96
N VAL A 186 -15.93 -0.25 22.88
CA VAL A 186 -15.60 -1.10 21.73
C VAL A 186 -14.72 -2.27 22.17
N LEU A 187 -13.69 -2.03 22.98
CA LEU A 187 -12.81 -3.10 23.48
C LEU A 187 -13.53 -4.07 24.42
N ASP A 188 -14.43 -3.57 25.27
CA ASP A 188 -15.23 -4.42 26.15
C ASP A 188 -16.18 -5.31 25.33
N GLU A 189 -16.77 -4.83 24.24
CA GLU A 189 -17.58 -5.64 23.31
C GLU A 189 -16.73 -6.66 22.53
N LEU A 190 -15.55 -6.27 22.04
CA LEU A 190 -14.60 -7.19 21.39
C LEU A 190 -14.19 -8.34 22.31
N SER A 191 -14.19 -8.13 23.62
CA SER A 191 -13.88 -9.19 24.59
C SER A 191 -14.96 -10.26 24.70
N LYS A 192 -16.21 -9.95 24.32
CA LYS A 192 -17.38 -10.85 24.38
C LYS A 192 -17.57 -11.70 23.12
N LEU A 193 -16.90 -11.34 22.04
CA LEU A 193 -17.00 -12.05 20.76
C LEU A 193 -16.35 -13.43 20.80
N THR A 194 -16.76 -14.28 19.86
CA THR A 194 -16.10 -15.56 19.60
C THR A 194 -14.65 -15.35 19.15
N PHE A 195 -13.79 -16.34 19.38
CA PHE A 195 -12.38 -16.27 18.99
C PHE A 195 -12.21 -15.95 17.49
N ILE A 196 -12.96 -16.62 16.62
CA ILE A 196 -12.87 -16.46 15.16
C ILE A 196 -13.21 -15.03 14.73
N GLN A 197 -14.34 -14.49 15.21
CA GLN A 197 -14.76 -13.11 14.89
C GLN A 197 -13.77 -12.09 15.43
N LYS A 198 -13.29 -12.29 16.66
CA LYS A 198 -12.32 -11.39 17.29
C LYS A 198 -11.00 -11.37 16.53
N GLU A 199 -10.49 -12.51 16.09
CA GLU A 199 -9.26 -12.61 15.29
C GLU A 199 -9.42 -11.91 13.94
N LEU A 200 -10.58 -12.06 13.27
CA LEU A 200 -10.87 -11.34 12.03
C LEU A 200 -10.77 -9.82 12.23
N ILE A 201 -11.43 -9.30 13.27
CA ILE A 201 -11.43 -7.86 13.57
C ILE A 201 -10.02 -7.36 13.92
N ILE A 202 -9.26 -8.12 14.71
CA ILE A 202 -7.89 -7.75 15.06
C ILE A 202 -7.01 -7.68 13.80
N LYS A 203 -7.13 -8.64 12.87
CA LYS A 203 -6.39 -8.62 11.59
C LYS A 203 -6.75 -7.40 10.74
N THR A 204 -8.04 -7.11 10.57
CA THR A 204 -8.50 -5.92 9.85
C THR A 204 -8.02 -4.63 10.51
N MET A 205 -8.00 -4.56 11.84
CA MET A 205 -7.43 -3.41 12.56
C MET A 205 -5.92 -3.29 12.36
N ILE A 206 -5.19 -4.40 12.29
CA ILE A 206 -3.74 -4.44 12.01
C ILE A 206 -3.44 -3.94 10.58
N GLU A 207 -4.16 -4.46 9.59
CA GLU A 207 -4.08 -4.04 8.17
C GLU A 207 -4.27 -2.53 8.01
N HIS A 208 -5.22 -1.97 8.76
CA HIS A 208 -5.59 -0.56 8.67
C HIS A 208 -5.10 0.29 9.86
N LEU A 209 -4.02 -0.09 10.55
CA LEU A 209 -3.50 0.64 11.73
C LEU A 209 -3.28 2.13 11.49
N GLY A 210 -3.00 2.52 10.24
CA GLY A 210 -2.87 3.93 9.85
C GLY A 210 -4.11 4.79 10.13
N LEU A 211 -5.30 4.20 10.19
CA LEU A 211 -6.55 4.89 10.52
C LEU A 211 -6.73 5.09 12.04
N PHE A 212 -6.03 4.30 12.86
CA PHE A 212 -6.15 4.29 14.31
C PHE A 212 -5.07 5.20 14.94
N ASN A 213 -5.35 6.51 14.96
CA ASN A 213 -4.43 7.54 15.47
C ASN A 213 -3.90 7.26 16.89
N HIS A 214 -4.69 6.63 17.75
CA HIS A 214 -4.30 6.21 19.09
C HIS A 214 -4.76 4.78 19.35
N ILE A 215 -3.81 3.86 19.52
CA ILE A 215 -4.10 2.47 19.87
C ILE A 215 -4.15 2.37 21.40
N PRO A 216 -5.30 2.09 22.02
CA PRO A 216 -5.38 1.94 23.46
C PRO A 216 -4.53 0.75 23.93
N THR A 217 -3.89 0.86 25.09
CA THR A 217 -3.07 -0.23 25.66
C THR A 217 -3.86 -1.53 25.87
N LYS A 218 -5.15 -1.42 26.20
CA LYS A 218 -6.09 -2.55 26.29
C LYS A 218 -6.23 -3.31 24.97
N PHE A 219 -6.14 -2.67 23.81
CA PHE A 219 -6.15 -3.38 22.52
C PHE A 219 -4.98 -4.37 22.41
N ILE A 220 -3.81 -4.00 22.94
CA ILE A 220 -2.62 -4.87 23.00
C ILE A 220 -2.86 -6.09 23.91
N GLU A 221 -3.87 -6.10 24.79
CA GLU A 221 -4.28 -7.30 25.53
C GLU A 221 -5.02 -8.30 24.67
N HIS A 222 -5.85 -7.81 23.74
CA HIS A 222 -6.55 -8.65 22.80
C HIS A 222 -5.65 -9.16 21.67
N ALA A 223 -4.76 -8.31 21.14
CA ALA A 223 -3.83 -8.66 20.07
C ALA A 223 -2.53 -9.31 20.57
N ASN A 224 -2.50 -9.88 21.78
CA ASN A 224 -1.29 -10.42 22.42
C ASN A 224 -0.88 -11.79 21.87
N GLN A 225 -0.67 -11.91 20.57
CA GLN A 225 -0.20 -13.13 19.92
C GLN A 225 0.91 -12.82 18.93
N GLU A 226 1.80 -13.78 18.70
CA GLU A 226 2.90 -13.64 17.76
C GLU A 226 2.45 -13.43 16.30
N PRO A 227 1.40 -14.09 15.77
CA PRO A 227 0.93 -13.85 14.41
C PRO A 227 0.55 -12.39 14.14
N HIS A 228 0.00 -11.70 15.13
CA HIS A 228 -0.31 -10.27 15.04
C HIS A 228 0.94 -9.40 14.93
N LEU A 229 1.99 -9.78 15.64
CA LEU A 229 3.28 -9.12 15.55
C LEU A 229 3.89 -9.32 14.15
N ILE A 230 3.93 -10.57 13.69
CA ILE A 230 4.42 -10.96 12.36
C ILE A 230 3.69 -10.17 11.27
N ALA A 231 2.35 -10.16 11.28
CA ALA A 231 1.55 -9.41 10.31
C ALA A 231 1.92 -7.91 10.31
N SER A 232 2.01 -7.29 11.48
CA SER A 232 2.35 -5.87 11.61
C SER A 232 3.75 -5.54 11.09
N MET A 233 4.73 -6.42 11.36
CA MET A 233 6.09 -6.27 10.84
C MET A 233 6.14 -6.40 9.32
N ARG A 234 5.39 -7.36 8.76
CA ARG A 234 5.27 -7.54 7.31
C ARG A 234 4.70 -6.29 6.65
N PHE A 235 3.56 -5.75 7.13
CA PHE A 235 3.01 -4.49 6.62
C PHE A 235 4.01 -3.34 6.68
N TYR A 236 4.71 -3.19 7.82
CA TYR A 236 5.71 -2.14 7.97
C TYR A 236 6.86 -2.27 6.95
N LEU A 237 7.40 -3.48 6.77
CA LEU A 237 8.51 -3.73 5.84
C LEU A 237 8.11 -3.56 4.36
N HIS A 238 6.82 -3.75 4.01
CA HIS A 238 6.30 -3.61 2.65
C HIS A 238 5.74 -2.22 2.33
N GLY A 239 6.05 -1.20 3.15
CA GLY A 239 5.81 0.20 2.80
C GLY A 239 4.80 0.94 3.68
N HIS A 240 4.16 0.29 4.65
CA HIS A 240 3.29 0.95 5.62
C HIS A 240 4.11 1.64 6.73
N TYR A 241 5.00 2.56 6.35
CA TYR A 241 5.88 3.33 7.24
C TYR A 241 5.11 4.40 8.03
N ASN A 242 4.17 3.98 8.86
CA ASN A 242 3.42 4.88 9.72
C ASN A 242 3.75 4.67 11.20
N LYS A 243 3.59 5.74 11.97
CA LYS A 243 3.89 5.76 13.42
C LYS A 243 3.02 4.76 14.19
N ALA A 244 1.82 4.45 13.71
CA ALA A 244 0.90 3.52 14.37
C ALA A 244 1.45 2.08 14.34
N HIS A 245 1.90 1.60 13.18
CA HIS A 245 2.54 0.29 13.04
C HIS A 245 3.82 0.20 13.87
N ALA A 246 4.70 1.21 13.79
CA ALA A 246 5.94 1.22 14.56
C ALA A 246 5.68 1.17 16.09
N ASN A 247 4.70 1.92 16.58
CA ASN A 247 4.31 1.90 17.98
C ASN A 247 3.69 0.56 18.39
N PHE A 248 2.81 0.00 17.55
CA PHE A 248 2.18 -1.30 17.80
C PHE A 248 3.22 -2.41 17.92
N ILE A 249 4.16 -2.49 16.96
CA ILE A 249 5.27 -3.46 16.97
C ILE A 249 6.08 -3.34 18.26
N LYS A 250 6.46 -2.12 18.67
CA LYS A 250 7.23 -1.89 19.91
C LYS A 250 6.49 -2.35 21.17
N LEU A 251 5.22 -1.97 21.28
CA LEU A 251 4.39 -2.27 22.45
C LEU A 251 4.11 -3.78 22.57
N LEU A 252 3.69 -4.41 21.47
CA LEU A 252 3.40 -5.84 21.44
C LEU A 252 4.67 -6.65 21.68
N SER A 253 5.80 -6.27 21.06
CA SER A 253 7.10 -6.92 21.31
C SER A 253 7.49 -6.83 22.79
N LYS A 254 7.41 -5.63 23.40
CA LYS A 254 7.72 -5.43 24.83
C LYS A 254 6.90 -6.38 25.71
N LYS A 255 5.60 -6.50 25.43
CA LYS A 255 4.70 -7.36 26.21
C LYS A 255 4.97 -8.85 26.04
N LEU A 256 5.29 -9.29 24.82
CA LEU A 256 5.70 -10.67 24.57
C LEU A 256 7.03 -11.00 25.27
N PHE A 257 7.98 -10.06 25.30
CA PHE A 257 9.21 -10.19 26.09
C PHE A 257 8.95 -10.25 27.59
N GLU A 258 8.08 -9.41 28.14
CA GLU A 258 7.69 -9.44 29.56
C GLU A 258 7.10 -10.80 29.98
N LYS A 259 6.41 -11.49 29.04
CA LYS A 259 5.88 -12.84 29.25
C LYS A 259 6.89 -13.97 29.03
N ASN A 260 8.14 -13.66 28.67
CA ASN A 260 9.15 -14.64 28.25
C ASN A 260 8.67 -15.53 27.09
N HIS A 261 7.97 -14.95 26.11
CA HIS A 261 7.50 -15.66 24.92
C HIS A 261 8.66 -16.21 24.09
N SER A 262 8.52 -17.45 23.61
CA SER A 262 9.48 -18.07 22.68
C SER A 262 9.09 -17.73 21.24
N PHE A 263 9.83 -16.81 20.62
CA PHE A 263 9.57 -16.40 19.23
C PHE A 263 9.92 -17.51 18.23
N SER A 264 9.09 -17.63 17.19
CA SER A 264 9.33 -18.44 16.01
C SER A 264 10.51 -17.89 15.18
N LEU A 265 11.03 -18.73 14.27
CA LEU A 265 12.11 -18.33 13.37
C LEU A 265 11.69 -17.17 12.46
N GLU A 266 10.45 -17.17 11.99
CA GLU A 266 9.89 -16.12 11.15
C GLU A 266 9.87 -14.76 11.87
N ALA A 267 9.40 -14.71 13.12
CA ALA A 267 9.43 -13.46 13.88
C ALA A 267 10.87 -12.98 14.12
N ILE A 268 11.81 -13.88 14.39
CA ILE A 268 13.23 -13.53 14.58
C ILE A 268 13.83 -12.97 13.29
N GLU A 269 13.50 -13.55 12.14
CA GLU A 269 13.90 -13.05 10.82
C GLU A 269 13.34 -11.64 10.56
N LEU A 270 12.05 -11.41 10.83
CA LEU A 270 11.44 -10.09 10.68
C LEU A 270 12.05 -9.06 11.64
N PHE A 271 12.35 -9.43 12.89
CA PHE A 271 13.11 -8.58 13.81
C PHE A 271 14.49 -8.24 13.25
N PHE A 272 15.17 -9.21 12.63
CA PHE A 272 16.45 -8.98 11.97
C PHE A 272 16.31 -8.02 10.79
N PHE A 273 15.22 -8.09 10.02
CA PHE A 273 14.98 -7.15 8.93
C PHE A 273 14.60 -5.75 9.40
N LEU A 274 13.92 -5.60 10.53
CA LEU A 274 13.59 -4.29 11.12
C LEU A 274 14.78 -3.59 11.76
N ASN A 275 15.85 -4.32 12.03
CA ASN A 275 17.04 -3.78 12.69
C ASN A 275 17.70 -2.65 11.88
N ASP A 276 17.50 -2.61 10.57
CA ASP A 276 18.02 -1.56 9.68
C ASP A 276 17.31 -0.19 9.91
N LYS A 277 16.13 -0.16 10.55
CA LYS A 277 15.37 1.08 10.75
C LYS A 277 15.68 1.73 12.09
N LEU A 278 15.93 3.04 12.03
CA LEU A 278 16.22 3.87 13.21
C LEU A 278 15.14 3.80 14.29
N GLU A 279 13.88 3.68 13.89
CA GLU A 279 12.74 3.66 14.79
C GLU A 279 12.77 2.47 15.74
N PHE A 280 13.37 1.34 15.36
CA PHE A 280 13.40 0.12 16.14
C PHE A 280 14.71 -0.08 16.92
N ARG A 281 15.60 0.92 17.00
CA ARG A 281 16.92 0.79 17.64
C ARG A 281 16.89 0.20 19.06
N GLU A 282 15.92 0.58 19.90
CA GLU A 282 15.77 0.01 21.24
C GLU A 282 15.34 -1.46 21.21
N LEU A 283 14.41 -1.78 20.31
CA LEU A 283 13.94 -3.14 20.09
C LEU A 283 15.09 -4.02 19.57
N SER A 284 15.89 -3.53 18.61
CA SER A 284 17.09 -4.20 18.09
C SER A 284 18.11 -4.53 19.17
N LYS A 285 18.28 -3.66 20.17
CA LYS A 285 19.15 -3.95 21.31
C LYS A 285 18.62 -5.11 22.15
N ARG A 286 17.31 -5.16 22.38
CA ARG A 286 16.66 -6.24 23.15
C ARG A 286 16.63 -7.57 22.39
N THR A 287 16.36 -7.54 21.09
CA THR A 287 16.27 -8.73 20.23
C THR A 287 17.63 -9.24 19.75
N SER A 288 18.70 -8.47 19.96
CA SER A 288 20.06 -8.77 19.47
C SER A 288 20.53 -10.21 19.74
N HIS A 289 20.28 -10.75 20.93
CA HIS A 289 20.64 -12.14 21.25
C HIS A 289 19.97 -13.17 20.32
N LEU A 290 18.71 -12.93 19.93
CA LEU A 290 17.97 -13.80 18.99
C LEU A 290 18.48 -13.59 17.56
N THR A 291 18.61 -12.34 17.14
CA THR A 291 19.00 -12.01 15.76
C THR A 291 20.46 -12.40 15.47
N ASN A 292 21.37 -12.28 16.45
CA ASN A 292 22.76 -12.72 16.30
C ASN A 292 22.86 -14.24 16.19
N ARG A 293 22.05 -14.98 16.95
CA ARG A 293 21.94 -16.44 16.84
C ARG A 293 21.38 -16.85 15.48
N PHE A 294 20.35 -16.16 15.00
CA PHE A 294 19.78 -16.38 13.67
C PHE A 294 20.83 -16.15 12.57
N LEU A 295 21.56 -15.03 12.61
CA LEU A 295 22.61 -14.72 11.65
C LEU A 295 23.72 -15.79 11.67
N ARG A 296 24.16 -16.21 12.85
CA ARG A 296 25.16 -17.27 13.01
C ARG A 296 24.69 -18.61 12.45
N ASN A 297 23.44 -19.00 12.71
CA ASN A 297 22.88 -20.24 12.16
C ASN A 297 22.82 -20.19 10.63
N ASN A 298 22.43 -19.07 10.04
CA ASN A 298 22.44 -18.90 8.58
C ASN A 298 23.86 -18.96 8.00
N ALA A 299 24.85 -18.36 8.67
CA ALA A 299 26.26 -18.45 8.27
C ALA A 299 26.78 -19.89 8.30
N ILE A 300 26.48 -20.63 9.38
CA ILE A 300 26.87 -22.05 9.51
C ILE A 300 26.22 -22.90 8.44
N ASN A 301 24.94 -22.64 8.12
CA ASN A 301 24.22 -23.36 7.07
C ASN A 301 24.60 -22.91 5.65
N GLY A 302 25.44 -21.89 5.52
CA GLY A 302 25.86 -21.37 4.21
C GLY A 302 24.82 -20.54 3.48
N ASN A 303 23.74 -20.12 4.14
CA ASN A 303 22.64 -19.41 3.50
C ASN A 303 22.99 -17.94 3.26
N VAL A 304 23.25 -17.58 2.01
CA VAL A 304 23.57 -16.20 1.59
C VAL A 304 22.33 -15.37 1.23
N SER A 305 21.15 -15.99 1.10
CA SER A 305 19.92 -15.32 0.65
C SER A 305 19.52 -14.15 1.54
N LEU A 306 19.91 -14.17 2.81
CA LEU A 306 19.62 -13.12 3.80
C LEU A 306 20.18 -11.74 3.41
N PHE A 307 21.14 -11.66 2.49
CA PHE A 307 21.69 -10.40 2.01
C PHE A 307 21.12 -9.95 0.66
N TYR A 308 20.20 -10.71 0.09
CA TYR A 308 19.52 -10.34 -1.15
C TYR A 308 18.09 -9.90 -0.87
N HIS A 309 17.61 -8.97 -1.69
CA HIS A 309 16.21 -8.58 -1.79
C HIS A 309 15.92 -8.33 -3.26
N ASN A 310 14.96 -9.06 -3.84
CA ASN A 310 14.58 -9.01 -5.25
C ASN A 310 15.79 -9.22 -6.18
N ASN A 311 16.57 -10.25 -5.88
CA ASN A 311 17.82 -10.62 -6.55
C ASN A 311 18.88 -9.50 -6.59
N ARG A 312 18.75 -8.48 -5.73
CA ARG A 312 19.74 -7.41 -5.56
C ARG A 312 20.33 -7.44 -4.16
N ILE A 313 21.62 -7.17 -4.07
CA ILE A 313 22.31 -7.13 -2.78
C ILE A 313 21.82 -5.96 -1.91
N ASN A 314 21.51 -6.24 -0.64
CA ASN A 314 21.07 -5.26 0.34
C ASN A 314 22.24 -4.81 1.23
N ILE A 315 22.94 -3.77 0.76
CA ILE A 315 24.14 -3.23 1.42
C ILE A 315 23.83 -2.60 2.78
N GLN A 316 22.64 -2.01 2.95
CA GLN A 316 22.24 -1.40 4.22
C GLN A 316 22.20 -2.46 5.35
N ARG A 317 21.66 -3.64 5.04
CA ARG A 317 21.62 -4.79 5.96
C ARG A 317 23.02 -5.31 6.27
N MET A 318 23.90 -5.39 5.28
CA MET A 318 25.28 -5.86 5.44
C MET A 318 26.12 -4.95 6.34
N LEU A 319 25.98 -3.63 6.18
CA LEU A 319 26.74 -2.63 6.95
C LEU A 319 26.19 -2.40 8.35
N GLN A 320 25.09 -3.06 8.72
CA GLN A 320 24.46 -2.83 9.99
C GLN A 320 25.33 -3.30 11.16
N ASN A 321 25.55 -2.44 12.16
CA ASN A 321 26.27 -2.82 13.37
C ASN A 321 25.49 -3.84 14.20
N ILE A 322 26.17 -4.90 14.62
CA ILE A 322 25.66 -5.90 15.56
C ILE A 322 25.88 -5.44 16.99
N TYR A 323 24.87 -5.64 17.83
CA TYR A 323 25.02 -5.50 19.28
C TYR A 323 25.64 -6.79 19.86
N LEU A 324 26.93 -6.74 20.17
CA LEU A 324 27.69 -7.88 20.71
C LEU A 324 27.43 -8.13 22.20
N GLN A 325 27.01 -7.11 22.95
CA GLN A 325 26.57 -7.22 24.34
C GLN A 325 25.05 -7.02 24.43
N PRO A 326 24.24 -8.09 24.33
CA PRO A 326 22.80 -7.98 24.49
C PRO A 326 22.46 -7.58 25.93
N THR A 327 21.60 -6.56 26.11
CA THR A 327 20.96 -6.29 27.40
C THR A 327 19.95 -7.40 27.68
N VAL A 328 20.36 -8.43 28.43
CA VAL A 328 19.46 -9.48 28.89
C VAL A 328 18.53 -8.89 29.95
N SER A 329 17.22 -8.92 29.71
CA SER A 329 16.21 -8.48 30.67
C SER A 329 16.29 -9.34 31.94
N GLU A 330 16.26 -8.72 33.12
CA GLU A 330 16.55 -9.31 34.45
C GLU A 330 15.56 -10.41 34.94
N GLY A 331 14.71 -10.95 34.08
CA GLY A 331 13.73 -11.98 34.43
C GLY A 331 14.22 -13.39 34.13
N LYS A 332 14.92 -13.99 35.09
CA LYS A 332 15.54 -15.33 35.07
C LYS A 332 16.93 -15.34 34.42
N LYS A 333 17.87 -15.88 35.20
CA LYS A 333 19.00 -16.69 34.71
C LYS A 333 18.45 -17.80 33.81
N LEU A 334 17.98 -17.48 32.60
CA LEU A 334 18.02 -18.44 31.51
C LEU A 334 19.51 -18.76 31.42
N ARG A 335 19.85 -19.98 31.85
CA ARG A 335 21.21 -20.51 31.98
C ARG A 335 22.18 -19.71 31.15
N GLN A 336 23.08 -19.00 31.82
CA GLN A 336 24.34 -18.60 31.24
C GLN A 336 25.01 -19.87 30.70
N SER A 337 24.69 -20.27 29.47
CA SER A 337 25.73 -20.37 28.49
C SER A 337 25.77 -18.96 27.88
N ALA A 338 26.68 -18.05 28.22
CA ALA A 338 28.09 -18.24 27.90
C ALA A 338 28.21 -19.35 26.84
N HIS A 339 27.74 -19.07 25.62
CA HIS A 339 27.94 -20.02 24.53
C HIS A 339 29.45 -20.30 24.50
N PRO A 340 29.90 -21.56 24.72
CA PRO A 340 31.31 -21.84 24.95
C PRO A 340 32.20 -21.59 23.73
N ASP A 341 31.61 -21.44 22.54
CA ASP A 341 32.33 -21.39 21.26
C ASP A 341 32.00 -20.09 20.47
N GLU A 342 32.15 -18.93 21.10
CA GLU A 342 32.21 -17.67 20.34
C GLU A 342 33.62 -17.50 19.75
N ASN A 343 33.74 -16.96 18.53
CA ASN A 343 35.05 -16.85 17.88
C ASN A 343 35.97 -15.96 18.76
N PRO A 344 37.24 -16.36 19.01
CA PRO A 344 38.19 -15.58 19.81
C PRO A 344 38.31 -14.11 19.39
N PHE A 345 38.15 -13.83 18.10
CA PHE A 345 38.14 -12.49 17.55
C PHE A 345 36.97 -11.65 18.07
N ILE A 346 35.75 -12.21 18.07
CA ILE A 346 34.54 -11.54 18.60
C ILE A 346 34.69 -11.27 20.10
N ASN A 347 35.23 -12.24 20.85
CA ASN A 347 35.55 -12.05 22.27
C ASN A 347 36.56 -10.91 22.49
N GLY A 348 37.54 -10.77 21.60
CA GLY A 348 38.48 -9.64 21.59
C GLY A 348 37.78 -8.29 21.32
N LEU A 349 36.86 -8.24 20.35
CA LEU A 349 36.10 -7.03 20.05
C LEU A 349 35.22 -6.60 21.23
N ILE A 350 34.56 -7.54 21.89
CA ILE A 350 33.75 -7.30 23.09
C ILE A 350 34.59 -6.69 24.21
N LYS A 351 35.81 -7.19 24.44
CA LYS A 351 36.73 -6.66 25.48
C LYS A 351 37.20 -5.24 25.21
N HIS A 352 37.30 -4.84 23.94
CA HIS A 352 37.79 -3.54 23.53
C HIS A 352 36.68 -2.55 23.13
N ASP A 353 35.41 -2.88 23.40
CA ASP A 353 34.23 -2.08 23.04
C ASP A 353 34.20 -1.66 21.56
N LYS A 354 34.61 -2.59 20.68
CA LYS A 354 34.61 -2.37 19.23
C LYS A 354 33.34 -2.95 18.61
N SER A 355 32.77 -2.21 17.65
CA SER A 355 31.63 -2.69 16.86
C SER A 355 32.07 -3.57 15.69
N ILE A 356 31.20 -4.49 15.31
CA ILE A 356 31.32 -5.27 14.07
C ILE A 356 30.04 -5.10 13.25
N ASN A 357 30.15 -5.11 11.93
CA ASN A 357 28.98 -5.11 11.07
C ASN A 357 28.44 -6.52 10.82
N CYS A 358 27.22 -6.59 10.27
CA CYS A 358 26.48 -7.81 10.03
C CYS A 358 27.21 -8.75 9.07
N PHE A 359 27.76 -8.19 7.99
CA PHE A 359 28.47 -8.96 6.99
C PHE A 359 29.78 -9.55 7.54
N GLU A 360 30.57 -8.76 8.26
CA GLU A 360 31.81 -9.21 8.87
C GLU A 360 31.57 -10.35 9.87
N TYR A 361 30.54 -10.21 10.71
CA TYR A 361 30.15 -11.26 11.65
C TYR A 361 29.68 -12.52 10.93
N PHE A 362 28.89 -12.38 9.85
CA PHE A 362 28.48 -13.52 9.03
C PHE A 362 29.68 -14.25 8.43
N LEU A 363 30.63 -13.52 7.85
CA LEU A 363 31.86 -14.10 7.28
C LEU A 363 32.64 -14.90 8.34
N ILE A 364 32.84 -14.35 9.53
CA ILE A 364 33.57 -15.03 10.62
C ILE A 364 32.95 -16.39 11.01
N HIS A 365 31.64 -16.55 10.86
CA HIS A 365 30.92 -17.77 11.23
C HIS A 365 30.53 -18.66 10.04
N TYR A 366 30.88 -18.28 8.81
CA TYR A 366 30.46 -18.98 7.61
C TYR A 366 31.08 -20.38 7.49
N LYS A 367 30.26 -21.39 7.21
CA LYS A 367 30.69 -22.79 6.99
C LYS A 367 30.05 -23.43 5.74
N GLY A 368 29.54 -22.61 4.83
CA GLY A 368 28.86 -23.05 3.62
C GLY A 368 29.79 -23.41 2.47
N ASN A 369 29.23 -23.41 1.24
CA ASN A 369 29.99 -23.71 0.03
C ASN A 369 30.86 -22.51 -0.43
N SER A 370 31.85 -22.76 -1.27
CA SER A 370 32.73 -21.70 -1.82
C SER A 370 32.07 -20.86 -2.91
N ASN A 371 31.13 -21.44 -3.66
CA ASN A 371 30.49 -20.77 -4.79
C ASN A 371 29.55 -19.64 -4.34
N SER A 372 28.66 -19.92 -3.38
CA SER A 372 27.67 -18.94 -2.91
C SER A 372 28.33 -17.78 -2.16
N ILE A 373 29.37 -18.05 -1.36
CA ILE A 373 30.13 -16.97 -0.69
C ILE A 373 30.98 -16.16 -1.68
N GLY A 374 31.55 -16.82 -2.70
CA GLY A 374 32.28 -16.16 -3.78
C GLY A 374 31.39 -15.20 -4.55
N GLN A 375 30.17 -15.62 -4.90
CA GLN A 375 29.17 -14.77 -5.54
C GLN A 375 28.79 -13.59 -4.66
N LEU A 376 28.45 -13.82 -3.38
CA LEU A 376 28.07 -12.75 -2.45
C LEU A 376 29.16 -11.68 -2.30
N ILE A 377 30.44 -12.08 -2.21
CA ILE A 377 31.56 -11.13 -2.10
C ILE A 377 31.79 -10.39 -3.42
N ASN A 378 31.67 -11.05 -4.57
CA ASN A 378 31.74 -10.39 -5.88
C ASN A 378 30.64 -9.34 -6.02
N ASP A 379 29.38 -9.70 -5.75
CA ASP A 379 28.24 -8.79 -5.84
C ASP A 379 28.42 -7.57 -4.90
N TYR A 380 28.99 -7.80 -3.70
CA TYR A 380 29.33 -6.74 -2.76
C TYR A 380 30.39 -5.79 -3.31
N LEU A 381 31.46 -6.31 -3.91
CA LEU A 381 32.51 -5.50 -4.51
C LEU A 381 32.02 -4.75 -5.75
N GLU A 382 31.22 -5.40 -6.61
CA GLU A 382 30.62 -4.78 -7.80
C GLU A 382 29.76 -3.56 -7.43
N TYR A 383 28.98 -3.65 -6.34
CA TYR A 383 28.19 -2.51 -5.85
C TYR A 383 29.05 -1.26 -5.61
N TYR A 384 30.24 -1.42 -5.02
CA TYR A 384 31.16 -0.31 -4.72
C TYR A 384 32.03 0.13 -5.90
N GLU A 385 32.01 -0.60 -7.01
CA GLU A 385 32.72 -0.21 -8.22
C GLU A 385 32.04 1.01 -8.88
N ARG A 386 30.74 1.17 -8.64
CA ARG A 386 29.94 2.30 -9.14
C ARG A 386 30.40 3.64 -8.54
N PRO A 387 30.50 4.71 -9.35
CA PRO A 387 31.12 5.98 -8.94
C PRO A 387 30.37 6.73 -7.83
N GLU A 388 29.07 6.45 -7.64
CA GLU A 388 28.19 7.11 -6.67
C GLU A 388 28.56 6.87 -5.19
N HIS A 389 29.48 5.95 -4.90
CA HIS A 389 29.77 5.47 -3.54
C HIS A 389 31.22 5.72 -3.07
N ALA A 390 31.94 6.67 -3.68
CA ALA A 390 33.39 6.84 -3.50
C ALA A 390 33.89 7.00 -2.04
N THR A 391 33.13 7.64 -1.14
CA THR A 391 33.53 7.87 0.27
C THR A 391 33.25 6.70 1.21
N SER A 392 32.17 5.94 1.00
CA SER A 392 31.87 4.70 1.76
C SER A 392 32.67 3.50 1.25
N ARG A 393 32.97 3.49 -0.06
CA ARG A 393 33.78 2.50 -0.79
C ARG A 393 35.10 2.18 -0.09
N ILE A 394 35.92 3.18 0.24
CA ILE A 394 37.28 2.96 0.75
C ILE A 394 37.26 2.20 2.09
N LYS A 395 36.37 2.60 3.01
CA LYS A 395 36.25 1.92 4.32
C LYS A 395 35.77 0.48 4.16
N ALA A 396 34.69 0.26 3.42
CA ALA A 396 34.13 -1.08 3.20
C ALA A 396 35.17 -2.04 2.60
N ILE A 397 35.90 -1.58 1.58
CA ILE A 397 36.93 -2.36 0.90
C ILE A 397 38.09 -2.70 1.82
N TYR A 398 38.57 -1.74 2.61
CA TYR A 398 39.68 -1.99 3.55
C TYR A 398 39.32 -2.97 4.64
N HIS A 399 38.08 -2.94 5.12
CA HIS A 399 37.60 -3.89 6.11
C HIS A 399 37.63 -5.33 5.58
N ILE A 400 37.14 -5.56 4.35
CA ILE A 400 37.21 -6.89 3.71
C ILE A 400 38.65 -7.27 3.35
N GLY A 401 39.45 -6.34 2.82
CA GLY A 401 40.86 -6.61 2.50
C GLY A 401 41.67 -6.99 3.74
N PHE A 402 41.36 -6.41 4.90
CA PHE A 402 42.00 -6.73 6.16
C PHE A 402 41.64 -8.12 6.70
N MET A 403 40.49 -8.68 6.30
CA MET A 403 40.10 -10.05 6.66
C MET A 403 41.04 -11.11 6.06
N LEU A 404 41.68 -10.84 4.92
CA LEU A 404 42.65 -11.77 4.31
C LEU A 404 43.82 -12.10 5.24
N GLY A 405 44.28 -11.12 6.02
CA GLY A 405 45.41 -11.28 6.94
C GLY A 405 45.04 -11.85 8.31
N ARG A 406 43.77 -12.23 8.54
CA ARG A 406 43.30 -12.67 9.86
C ARG A 406 43.37 -14.18 10.02
N PRO A 407 44.05 -14.71 11.06
CA PRO A 407 44.13 -16.16 11.28
C PRO A 407 42.80 -16.78 11.68
N GLU A 408 41.85 -15.99 12.20
CA GLU A 408 40.57 -16.48 12.73
C GLU A 408 39.49 -16.74 11.66
N ILE A 409 39.78 -16.41 10.40
CA ILE A 409 38.87 -16.57 9.25
C ILE A 409 39.23 -17.84 8.49
N ASP A 410 38.22 -18.61 8.09
CA ASP A 410 38.39 -19.83 7.31
C ASP A 410 39.09 -19.55 5.97
N ASP A 411 39.99 -20.44 5.55
CA ASP A 411 40.76 -20.31 4.33
C ASP A 411 39.86 -20.30 3.09
N LEU A 412 38.69 -20.98 3.15
CA LEU A 412 37.68 -20.91 2.10
C LEU A 412 37.19 -19.48 1.86
N ILE A 413 36.93 -18.72 2.93
CA ILE A 413 36.49 -17.33 2.84
C ILE A 413 37.64 -16.45 2.36
N LYS A 414 38.86 -16.68 2.86
CA LYS A 414 40.04 -15.92 2.39
C LYS A 414 40.25 -16.13 0.90
N ASP A 415 40.13 -17.36 0.40
CA ASP A 415 40.22 -17.68 -1.03
C ASP A 415 39.11 -17.01 -1.85
N ALA A 416 37.88 -16.95 -1.32
CA ALA A 416 36.76 -16.26 -1.97
C ALA A 416 36.99 -14.74 -2.04
N ILE A 417 37.41 -14.11 -0.93
CA ILE A 417 37.77 -12.69 -0.87
C ILE A 417 38.92 -12.39 -1.84
N PHE A 418 39.96 -13.23 -1.83
CA PHE A 418 41.12 -13.10 -2.70
C PHE A 418 40.73 -13.14 -4.17
N THR A 419 39.94 -14.15 -4.55
CA THR A 419 39.45 -14.32 -5.92
C THR A 419 38.57 -13.14 -6.36
N ALA A 420 37.70 -12.65 -5.48
CA ALA A 420 36.85 -11.50 -5.77
C ALA A 420 37.68 -10.22 -5.99
N PHE A 421 38.68 -9.93 -5.15
CA PHE A 421 39.58 -8.80 -5.37
C PHE A 421 40.34 -8.87 -6.69
N LEU A 422 40.78 -10.06 -7.12
CA LEU A 422 41.43 -10.23 -8.41
C LEU A 422 40.51 -9.90 -9.59
N ASN A 423 39.19 -10.15 -9.46
CA ASN A 423 38.20 -9.80 -10.47
C ASN A 423 37.90 -8.29 -10.53
N HIS A 424 38.15 -7.54 -9.45
CA HIS A 424 37.90 -6.10 -9.35
C HIS A 424 39.20 -5.28 -9.17
N PRO A 425 40.06 -5.18 -10.21
CA PRO A 425 41.36 -4.48 -10.13
C PRO A 425 41.25 -2.96 -9.90
N ALA A 426 40.05 -2.39 -10.07
CA ALA A 426 39.76 -0.98 -9.77
C ALA A 426 39.99 -0.60 -8.30
N PHE A 427 40.03 -1.59 -7.40
CA PHE A 427 40.23 -1.40 -5.96
C PHE A 427 41.70 -1.49 -5.52
N PHE A 428 42.63 -1.74 -6.43
CA PHE A 428 44.04 -1.88 -6.07
C PHE A 428 44.67 -0.54 -5.69
N ASP A 429 44.95 -0.41 -4.40
CA ASP A 429 45.78 0.62 -3.82
C ASP A 429 46.91 0.01 -2.97
N GLN A 430 47.65 0.86 -2.26
CA GLN A 430 48.81 0.45 -1.47
C GLN A 430 48.45 -0.57 -0.37
N GLN A 431 47.28 -0.44 0.25
CA GLN A 431 46.87 -1.29 1.36
C GLN A 431 46.32 -2.64 0.86
N ILE A 432 45.43 -2.62 -0.14
CA ILE A 432 44.86 -3.85 -0.70
C ILE A 432 45.94 -4.66 -1.43
N SER A 433 46.82 -4.00 -2.19
CA SER A 433 47.93 -4.67 -2.86
C SER A 433 48.87 -5.34 -1.85
N TYR A 434 49.15 -4.68 -0.72
CA TYR A 434 49.93 -5.28 0.36
C TYR A 434 49.25 -6.53 0.94
N GLN A 435 47.95 -6.47 1.25
CA GLN A 435 47.20 -7.61 1.82
C GLN A 435 47.14 -8.81 0.85
N LEU A 436 46.97 -8.57 -0.45
CA LEU A 436 46.97 -9.64 -1.46
C LEU A 436 48.31 -10.38 -1.53
N PHE A 437 49.44 -9.66 -1.41
CA PHE A 437 50.77 -10.28 -1.42
C PHE A 437 51.06 -11.07 -0.15
N LEU A 438 50.60 -10.57 1.01
CA LEU A 438 50.73 -11.30 2.27
C LEU A 438 49.96 -12.62 2.24
N PHE A 439 48.81 -12.66 1.58
CA PHE A 439 48.00 -13.88 1.45
C PHE A 439 48.59 -14.86 0.42
N ASP A 440 48.73 -14.45 -0.84
CA ASP A 440 49.38 -15.28 -1.88
C ASP A 440 49.94 -14.42 -3.03
N ALA A 441 51.20 -14.01 -2.89
CA ALA A 441 51.92 -13.26 -3.92
C ALA A 441 52.02 -14.02 -5.25
N LYS A 442 52.22 -15.35 -5.22
CA LYS A 442 52.46 -16.15 -6.43
C LYS A 442 51.20 -16.24 -7.29
N ARG A 443 50.04 -16.52 -6.68
CA ARG A 443 48.75 -16.54 -7.39
C ARG A 443 48.37 -15.14 -7.89
N THR A 444 48.61 -14.10 -7.09
CA THR A 444 48.34 -12.70 -7.48
C THR A 444 49.10 -12.31 -8.75
N LEU A 445 50.41 -12.57 -8.77
CA LEU A 445 51.28 -12.24 -9.90
C LEU A 445 50.91 -13.04 -11.15
N ARG A 446 50.66 -14.35 -10.99
CA ARG A 446 50.27 -15.22 -12.11
C ARG A 446 48.92 -14.85 -12.71
N PHE A 447 47.96 -14.37 -11.91
CA PHE A 447 46.63 -14.06 -12.41
C PHE A 447 46.64 -13.01 -13.53
N PHE A 448 47.33 -11.88 -13.32
CA PHE A 448 47.49 -10.85 -14.36
C PHE A 448 48.63 -11.16 -15.32
N GLY A 449 49.74 -11.68 -14.80
CA GLY A 449 50.93 -11.93 -15.59
C GLY A 449 50.72 -12.98 -16.67
N LEU A 450 49.98 -14.06 -16.40
CA LEU A 450 49.73 -15.12 -17.39
C LEU A 450 48.72 -14.73 -18.48
N ARG A 451 47.88 -13.71 -18.25
CA ARG A 451 46.93 -13.21 -19.26
C ARG A 451 47.62 -12.45 -20.39
N GLY A 452 48.85 -11.97 -20.17
CA GLY A 452 49.59 -11.17 -21.15
C GLY A 452 48.86 -9.87 -21.54
N GLY A 453 49.42 -9.08 -22.42
CA GLY A 453 48.81 -7.84 -22.91
C GLY A 453 49.34 -6.58 -22.20
N ILE A 454 49.35 -5.47 -22.95
CA ILE A 454 49.85 -4.17 -22.47
C ILE A 454 49.15 -3.74 -21.17
N GLU A 455 47.83 -3.92 -21.10
CA GLU A 455 47.03 -3.56 -19.92
C GLU A 455 47.41 -4.38 -18.69
N ASN A 456 47.62 -5.69 -18.85
CA ASN A 456 47.97 -6.57 -17.73
C ASN A 456 49.41 -6.34 -17.26
N TYR A 457 50.35 -6.02 -18.15
CA TYR A 457 51.70 -5.60 -17.74
C TYR A 457 51.66 -4.34 -16.89
N GLN A 458 50.87 -3.33 -17.30
CA GLN A 458 50.68 -2.11 -16.52
C GLN A 458 50.04 -2.40 -15.15
N ARG A 459 49.08 -3.34 -15.08
CA ARG A 459 48.48 -3.78 -13.81
C ARG A 459 49.49 -4.46 -12.89
N VAL A 460 50.30 -5.38 -13.40
CA VAL A 460 51.38 -6.04 -12.63
C VAL A 460 52.39 -5.01 -12.11
N ILE A 461 52.83 -4.07 -12.97
CA ILE A 461 53.75 -2.99 -12.56
C ILE A 461 53.14 -2.16 -11.44
N LYS A 462 51.89 -1.71 -11.58
CA LYS A 462 51.19 -0.90 -10.58
C LYS A 462 51.06 -1.66 -9.25
N LEU A 463 50.61 -2.91 -9.31
CA LEU A 463 50.39 -3.79 -8.16
C LEU A 463 51.69 -4.07 -7.38
N CYS A 464 52.78 -4.44 -8.06
CA CYS A 464 54.09 -4.63 -7.43
C CYS A 464 54.64 -3.32 -6.84
N THR A 465 54.53 -2.20 -7.58
CA THR A 465 55.01 -0.88 -7.12
C THR A 465 54.27 -0.42 -5.86
N LEU A 466 52.98 -0.73 -5.75
CA LEU A 466 52.17 -0.40 -4.58
C LEU A 466 52.47 -1.30 -3.38
N ALA A 467 52.57 -2.62 -3.59
CA ALA A 467 52.87 -3.58 -2.52
C ALA A 467 54.26 -3.34 -1.90
N LEU A 468 55.29 -3.10 -2.73
CA LEU A 468 56.67 -2.87 -2.29
C LEU A 468 56.86 -1.66 -1.36
N LYS A 469 55.93 -0.69 -1.35
CA LYS A 469 56.00 0.46 -0.44
C LYS A 469 55.73 0.10 1.03
N ASN A 470 55.00 -0.99 1.28
CA ASN A 470 54.55 -1.41 2.62
C ASN A 470 55.19 -2.71 3.10
N LEU A 471 55.91 -3.44 2.24
CA LEU A 471 56.59 -4.69 2.62
C LEU A 471 57.87 -4.38 3.41
N HIS A 472 57.96 -4.92 4.63
CA HIS A 472 59.15 -4.80 5.46
C HIS A 472 60.26 -5.78 5.02
N PRO A 473 61.50 -5.31 4.78
CA PRO A 473 62.62 -6.14 4.31
C PRO A 473 62.98 -7.30 5.23
N GLU A 474 62.80 -7.12 6.54
CA GLU A 474 63.21 -8.09 7.55
C GLU A 474 62.23 -9.27 7.70
N THR A 475 60.95 -9.06 7.40
CA THR A 475 59.90 -10.08 7.58
C THR A 475 59.41 -10.70 6.27
N HIS A 476 59.63 -10.05 5.12
CA HIS A 476 59.01 -10.43 3.84
C HIS A 476 60.00 -10.56 2.68
N TYR A 477 61.24 -10.99 2.95
CA TYR A 477 62.31 -11.08 1.95
C TYR A 477 61.90 -11.84 0.67
N GLU A 478 61.31 -13.04 0.81
CA GLU A 478 60.90 -13.86 -0.34
C GLU A 478 59.80 -13.20 -1.19
N ILE A 479 58.84 -12.54 -0.53
CA ILE A 479 57.74 -11.83 -1.20
C ILE A 479 58.28 -10.61 -1.96
N ILE A 480 59.24 -9.89 -1.37
CA ILE A 480 59.92 -8.75 -1.99
C ILE A 480 60.71 -9.20 -3.22
N GLU A 481 61.46 -10.30 -3.13
CA GLU A 481 62.21 -10.85 -4.25
C GLU A 481 61.28 -11.23 -5.41
N MET A 482 60.18 -11.94 -5.12
CA MET A 482 59.16 -12.28 -6.12
C MET A 482 58.54 -11.04 -6.77
N ALA A 483 58.19 -10.02 -5.96
CA ALA A 483 57.58 -8.79 -6.45
C ALA A 483 58.54 -7.97 -7.33
N GLN A 484 59.82 -7.87 -6.95
CA GLN A 484 60.85 -7.19 -7.72
C GLN A 484 61.13 -7.89 -9.05
N LYS A 485 61.20 -9.23 -9.03
CA LYS A 485 61.38 -10.03 -10.23
C LYS A 485 60.20 -9.85 -11.20
N ALA A 486 58.97 -10.00 -10.74
CA ALA A 486 57.78 -9.80 -11.57
C ALA A 486 57.63 -8.35 -12.09
N LEU A 487 58.03 -7.36 -11.29
CA LEU A 487 58.06 -5.96 -11.72
C LEU A 487 59.06 -5.73 -12.86
N SER A 488 60.26 -6.31 -12.76
CA SER A 488 61.27 -6.21 -13.81
C SER A 488 60.85 -6.90 -15.11
N GLU A 489 60.26 -8.10 -15.01
CA GLU A 489 59.71 -8.84 -16.15
C GLU A 489 58.58 -8.07 -16.85
N ALA A 490 57.64 -7.50 -16.07
CA ALA A 490 56.52 -6.73 -16.63
C ALA A 490 56.98 -5.42 -17.30
N GLN A 491 57.95 -4.71 -16.72
CA GLN A 491 58.53 -3.50 -17.33
C GLN A 491 59.27 -3.82 -18.63
N CYS A 492 60.01 -4.92 -18.65
CA CYS A 492 60.71 -5.41 -19.82
C CYS A 492 59.70 -5.72 -20.95
N GLU A 493 58.70 -6.56 -20.68
CA GLU A 493 57.70 -6.94 -21.70
C GLU A 493 56.83 -5.75 -22.15
N LEU A 494 56.52 -4.80 -21.25
CA LEU A 494 55.85 -3.56 -21.63
C LEU A 494 56.70 -2.73 -22.60
N ASN A 495 58.01 -2.59 -22.35
CA ASN A 495 58.91 -1.87 -23.25
C ASN A 495 59.01 -2.57 -24.61
N LEU A 496 59.15 -3.89 -24.62
CA LEU A 496 59.16 -4.70 -25.84
C LEU A 496 57.85 -4.57 -26.63
N SER A 497 56.70 -4.50 -25.94
CA SER A 497 55.38 -4.37 -26.58
C SER A 497 55.18 -3.02 -27.31
N LYS A 498 55.89 -1.96 -26.88
CA LYS A 498 55.84 -0.62 -27.48
C LYS A 498 56.70 -0.49 -28.74
N GLU A 499 57.61 -1.41 -29.00
CA GLU A 499 58.47 -1.38 -30.19
C GLU A 499 57.66 -1.71 -31.45
N GLN A 500 57.48 -0.75 -32.34
CA GLN A 500 56.74 -0.93 -33.60
C GLN A 500 57.69 -0.82 -34.80
N GLY A 501 57.52 -1.67 -35.83
CA GLY A 501 58.29 -1.62 -37.07
C GLY A 501 58.47 -2.99 -37.74
N ILE A 502 58.95 -3.03 -38.98
CA ILE A 502 59.08 -4.27 -39.77
C ILE A 502 60.08 -5.27 -39.15
N PHE A 503 61.09 -4.76 -38.41
CA PHE A 503 62.08 -5.57 -37.70
C PHE A 503 61.76 -5.77 -36.20
N SER A 504 60.66 -5.24 -35.69
CA SER A 504 60.37 -5.26 -34.25
C SER A 504 60.29 -6.69 -33.69
N SER A 505 59.76 -7.64 -34.46
CA SER A 505 59.67 -9.05 -34.04
C SER A 505 61.04 -9.69 -33.84
N ILE A 506 62.01 -9.38 -34.70
CA ILE A 506 63.40 -9.89 -34.61
C ILE A 506 64.13 -9.20 -33.44
N ILE A 507 63.96 -7.89 -33.29
CA ILE A 507 64.57 -7.11 -32.20
C ILE A 507 64.04 -7.59 -30.83
N ARG A 508 62.72 -7.78 -30.71
CA ARG A 508 62.09 -8.34 -29.49
C ARG A 508 62.62 -9.73 -29.17
N TRP A 509 62.78 -10.59 -30.18
CA TRP A 509 63.34 -11.92 -30.02
C TRP A 509 64.78 -11.88 -29.49
N PHE A 510 65.66 -11.06 -30.07
CA PHE A 510 67.03 -10.89 -29.58
C PHE A 510 67.09 -10.34 -28.15
N LYS A 511 66.27 -9.33 -27.83
CA LYS A 511 66.21 -8.76 -26.48
C LYS A 511 65.74 -9.77 -25.44
N ARG A 512 64.76 -10.62 -25.76
CA ARG A 512 64.30 -11.69 -24.86
C ARG A 512 65.38 -12.75 -24.63
N CYS A 513 66.10 -13.15 -25.67
CA CYS A 513 67.24 -14.08 -25.54
C CYS A 513 68.35 -13.49 -24.66
N TRP A 514 68.59 -12.19 -24.75
CA TRP A 514 69.58 -11.50 -23.92
C TRP A 514 69.18 -11.41 -22.45
N ILE A 515 67.90 -11.11 -22.18
CA ILE A 515 67.41 -10.79 -20.83
C ILE A 515 67.05 -12.05 -20.04
N TYR A 516 66.35 -13.02 -20.65
CA TYR A 516 65.87 -14.21 -19.95
C TYR A 516 66.79 -15.43 -20.13
N GLY A 517 67.72 -15.38 -21.08
CA GLY A 517 68.61 -16.49 -21.43
C GLY A 517 67.99 -17.45 -22.46
N TRP A 518 68.65 -18.59 -22.66
CA TRP A 518 68.38 -19.53 -23.74
C TRP A 518 67.80 -20.85 -23.21
N SER A 519 66.68 -21.30 -23.79
CA SER A 519 66.19 -22.68 -23.65
C SER A 519 66.49 -23.46 -24.94
N GLY A 520 67.68 -24.07 -25.03
CA GLY A 520 68.12 -24.84 -26.21
C GLY A 520 68.56 -24.00 -27.42
N PHE A 521 68.56 -24.59 -28.63
CA PHE A 521 68.96 -23.91 -29.87
C PHE A 521 67.88 -22.88 -30.30
N PHE A 522 68.14 -21.60 -30.03
CA PHE A 522 67.38 -20.43 -30.55
C PHE A 522 65.97 -20.17 -30.00
N LYS A 523 65.66 -20.57 -28.76
CA LYS A 523 64.43 -20.13 -28.07
C LYS A 523 64.76 -19.37 -26.78
N PRO A 524 64.21 -18.16 -26.54
CA PRO A 524 64.39 -17.47 -25.27
C PRO A 524 63.72 -18.24 -24.15
N ASN A 525 64.30 -18.22 -22.96
CA ASN A 525 63.63 -18.66 -21.75
C ASN A 525 62.37 -17.82 -21.54
N LEU A 526 61.32 -18.47 -21.05
CA LEU A 526 60.09 -17.76 -20.71
C LEU A 526 60.26 -17.04 -19.36
N PRO A 527 59.86 -15.77 -19.25
CA PRO A 527 59.67 -15.11 -17.94
C PRO A 527 58.80 -15.95 -17.01
N GLU A 528 59.09 -15.87 -15.70
CA GLU A 528 58.48 -16.77 -14.71
C GLU A 528 57.07 -16.32 -14.30
N TYR A 529 56.81 -15.01 -14.32
CA TYR A 529 55.56 -14.44 -13.81
C TYR A 529 54.70 -13.77 -14.88
N VAL A 530 55.25 -13.40 -16.05
CA VAL A 530 54.56 -12.60 -17.06
C VAL A 530 54.61 -13.24 -18.45
N VAL A 531 53.49 -13.53 -19.11
CA VAL A 531 53.51 -14.15 -20.46
C VAL A 531 53.75 -13.09 -21.55
N PRO A 532 54.68 -13.32 -22.50
CA PRO A 532 54.92 -12.42 -23.62
C PRO A 532 53.74 -12.34 -24.62
N ASN A 533 53.41 -11.13 -25.11
CA ASN A 533 52.29 -10.86 -26.06
C ASN A 533 52.28 -11.70 -27.35
N SER A 534 53.42 -12.31 -27.72
CA SER A 534 53.57 -13.12 -28.94
C SER A 534 53.09 -14.56 -28.77
N ILE A 535 52.79 -14.99 -27.54
CA ILE A 535 52.24 -16.31 -27.24
C ILE A 535 50.75 -16.10 -27.04
N THR A 536 49.94 -16.75 -27.89
CA THR A 536 48.49 -16.76 -27.75
C THR A 536 48.17 -17.10 -26.29
N PRO A 537 47.42 -16.25 -25.56
CA PRO A 537 47.11 -16.55 -24.17
C PRO A 537 46.46 -17.92 -24.13
N LEU A 538 46.92 -18.79 -23.23
CA LEU A 538 46.19 -19.99 -22.91
C LEU A 538 44.81 -19.49 -22.44
N LYS A 539 43.78 -19.61 -23.28
CA LYS A 539 42.42 -19.60 -22.81
C LYS A 539 42.35 -20.78 -21.84
N ASN A 540 42.52 -20.51 -20.56
CA ASN A 540 42.06 -21.47 -19.57
C ASN A 540 40.58 -21.70 -19.90
N GLU A 541 40.15 -22.95 -19.99
CA GLU A 541 38.78 -23.41 -20.24
C GLU A 541 37.76 -22.94 -19.16
N LYS A 542 38.09 -21.89 -18.40
CA LYS A 542 37.18 -21.13 -17.53
C LYS A 542 36.68 -19.83 -18.16
N ASP A 543 37.31 -19.33 -19.23
CA ASP A 543 36.73 -18.23 -20.03
C ASP A 543 35.58 -18.73 -20.95
N SER A 544 35.28 -20.03 -20.95
CA SER A 544 34.06 -20.62 -21.52
C SER A 544 32.98 -20.94 -20.47
N MET A 545 33.14 -20.52 -19.21
CA MET A 545 32.05 -20.61 -18.21
C MET A 545 31.17 -19.36 -18.14
N LEU A 546 31.31 -18.43 -19.09
CA LEU A 546 30.43 -17.27 -19.24
C LEU A 546 29.38 -17.41 -20.35
N ASP A 547 29.24 -18.59 -20.97
CA ASP A 547 28.16 -18.88 -21.93
C ASP A 547 27.46 -20.21 -21.64
N GLY A 548 27.54 -20.66 -20.39
CA GLY A 548 26.59 -21.61 -19.85
C GLY A 548 25.43 -20.84 -19.29
N THR A 549 24.33 -20.75 -20.04
CA THR A 549 22.99 -20.68 -19.46
C THR A 549 22.82 -21.94 -18.60
N ILE A 550 23.43 -21.95 -17.42
CA ILE A 550 23.11 -22.92 -16.40
C ILE A 550 21.72 -22.52 -15.98
N ILE A 551 20.74 -23.23 -16.53
CA ILE A 551 19.41 -23.35 -15.97
C ILE A 551 19.63 -23.97 -14.60
N TYR A 552 19.93 -23.12 -13.62
CA TYR A 552 19.70 -23.48 -12.24
C TYR A 552 18.19 -23.49 -12.09
N THR A 553 17.64 -24.66 -11.80
CA THR A 553 16.39 -24.79 -11.06
C THR A 553 16.65 -24.23 -9.66
N GLU A 554 16.86 -22.93 -9.58
CA GLU A 554 16.74 -22.22 -8.34
C GLU A 554 15.27 -22.32 -7.94
N ILE A 555 15.03 -22.84 -6.74
CA ILE A 555 13.87 -22.43 -5.96
C ILE A 555 14.17 -20.97 -5.55
N GLN A 556 14.17 -20.08 -6.56
CA GLN A 556 14.13 -18.64 -6.41
C GLN A 556 12.65 -18.32 -6.43
N GLU A 557 12.11 -17.97 -5.27
CA GLU A 557 10.91 -17.15 -5.23
C GLU A 557 11.30 -15.81 -5.84
N GLN A 558 11.21 -15.70 -7.17
CA GLN A 558 10.98 -14.38 -7.75
C GLN A 558 9.73 -13.85 -7.03
N GLU A 559 9.82 -12.64 -6.47
CA GLU A 559 8.61 -11.90 -6.13
C GLU A 559 7.90 -11.64 -7.46
N GLU A 560 7.07 -12.59 -7.88
CA GLU A 560 6.28 -12.51 -9.09
C GLU A 560 5.38 -11.30 -8.96
N ASN A 561 5.64 -10.28 -9.79
CA ASN A 561 4.79 -9.11 -9.86
C ASN A 561 3.42 -9.60 -10.35
N LEU A 562 2.45 -9.69 -9.42
CA LEU A 562 1.12 -10.25 -9.68
C LEU A 562 0.47 -9.71 -10.99
N PRO A 563 0.51 -8.40 -11.28
CA PRO A 563 0.13 -7.86 -12.58
C PRO A 563 0.81 -8.51 -13.81
N GLU A 564 2.12 -8.77 -13.75
CA GLU A 564 2.88 -9.40 -14.83
C GLU A 564 2.48 -10.88 -14.97
N LEU A 565 2.43 -11.61 -13.84
CA LEU A 565 1.96 -12.99 -13.80
C LEU A 565 0.57 -13.15 -14.45
N LEU A 566 -0.38 -12.29 -14.07
CA LEU A 566 -1.74 -12.32 -14.62
C LEU A 566 -1.82 -12.00 -16.12
N ASN A 567 -0.83 -11.30 -16.68
CA ASN A 567 -0.77 -11.02 -18.11
C ASN A 567 -0.11 -12.17 -18.89
N GLU A 568 0.72 -12.99 -18.23
CA GLU A 568 1.43 -14.11 -18.85
C GLU A 568 0.60 -15.41 -18.88
N ILE A 569 -0.32 -15.58 -17.93
CA ILE A 569 -1.21 -16.75 -17.86
C ILE A 569 -2.04 -16.85 -19.15
N LYS A 570 -1.82 -17.93 -19.90
CA LYS A 570 -2.63 -18.31 -21.07
C LYS A 570 -3.58 -19.43 -20.68
N LEU A 571 -4.81 -19.37 -21.19
CA LEU A 571 -5.79 -20.45 -21.02
C LEU A 571 -5.35 -21.71 -21.79
N PRO A 572 -5.59 -22.92 -21.27
CA PRO A 572 -6.32 -23.23 -20.02
C PRO A 572 -5.46 -23.06 -18.76
N THR A 573 -6.07 -22.52 -17.70
CA THR A 573 -5.45 -22.34 -16.38
C THR A 573 -5.22 -23.70 -15.69
N THR A 574 -4.09 -23.84 -15.00
CA THR A 574 -3.73 -25.05 -14.24
C THR A 574 -3.64 -24.73 -12.75
N GLN A 575 -3.60 -25.77 -11.90
CA GLN A 575 -3.41 -25.62 -10.46
C GLN A 575 -2.14 -24.82 -10.11
N GLU A 576 -1.04 -25.07 -10.82
CA GLU A 576 0.24 -24.38 -10.61
C GLU A 576 0.12 -22.85 -10.79
N HIS A 577 -0.64 -22.40 -11.80
CA HIS A 577 -0.91 -20.99 -12.01
C HIS A 577 -1.67 -20.37 -10.82
N PHE A 578 -2.64 -21.08 -10.23
CA PHE A 578 -3.36 -20.58 -9.07
C PHE A 578 -2.52 -20.59 -7.79
N GLU A 579 -1.63 -21.56 -7.61
CA GLU A 579 -0.66 -21.56 -6.50
C GLU A 579 0.30 -20.37 -6.59
N GLN A 580 0.80 -20.05 -7.79
CA GLN A 580 1.59 -18.85 -8.07
C GLN A 580 0.79 -17.57 -7.75
N ILE A 581 -0.46 -17.47 -8.23
CA ILE A 581 -1.35 -16.35 -7.92
C ILE A 581 -1.53 -16.19 -6.40
N ILE A 582 -1.75 -17.26 -5.63
CA ILE A 582 -1.93 -17.18 -4.17
C ILE A 582 -0.68 -16.62 -3.49
N ARG A 583 0.51 -17.08 -3.90
CA ARG A 583 1.79 -16.58 -3.35
C ARG A 583 1.98 -15.10 -3.68
N ALA A 584 1.80 -14.73 -4.95
CA ALA A 584 1.95 -13.36 -5.41
C ALA A 584 0.90 -12.41 -4.78
N LEU A 585 -0.35 -12.86 -4.62
CA LEU A 585 -1.43 -12.11 -3.96
C LEU A 585 -1.14 -11.82 -2.48
N THR A 586 -0.50 -12.78 -1.79
CA THR A 586 -0.12 -12.60 -0.38
C THR A 586 0.88 -11.45 -0.22
N ILE A 587 1.85 -11.33 -1.13
CA ILE A 587 2.84 -10.23 -1.13
C ILE A 587 2.20 -8.93 -1.61
N TYR A 588 1.40 -9.00 -2.68
CA TYR A 588 0.70 -7.84 -3.25
C TYR A 588 -0.21 -7.14 -2.23
N SER A 589 -0.91 -7.92 -1.39
CA SER A 589 -1.82 -7.40 -0.36
C SER A 589 -1.11 -6.68 0.79
N LEU A 590 0.22 -6.82 0.93
CA LEU A 590 1.02 -6.11 1.93
C LEU A 590 1.44 -4.70 1.47
N SER A 591 1.19 -4.35 0.21
CA SER A 591 1.58 -3.06 -0.37
C SER A 591 0.56 -1.97 -0.03
N PRO A 592 0.98 -0.77 0.39
CA PRO A 592 0.07 0.26 0.90
C PRO A 592 -0.85 0.89 -0.14
N LEU A 593 -0.41 0.97 -1.41
CA LEU A 593 -1.14 1.55 -2.53
C LEU A 593 -0.67 0.86 -3.83
N PRO A 594 -1.19 -0.34 -4.15
CA PRO A 594 -0.82 -1.03 -5.37
C PRO A 594 -1.26 -0.23 -6.62
N LYS A 595 -0.40 -0.19 -7.64
CA LYS A 595 -0.79 0.39 -8.94
C LYS A 595 -1.86 -0.48 -9.59
N GLU A 596 -2.90 0.15 -10.14
CA GLU A 596 -4.01 -0.52 -10.86
C GLU A 596 -4.74 -1.58 -10.02
N GLU A 597 -4.83 -1.39 -8.70
CA GLU A 597 -5.38 -2.37 -7.75
C GLU A 597 -6.74 -2.95 -8.17
N PHE A 598 -7.66 -2.09 -8.57
CA PHE A 598 -8.99 -2.50 -9.05
C PHE A 598 -8.89 -3.49 -10.23
N MET A 599 -8.07 -3.17 -11.23
CA MET A 599 -7.95 -3.99 -12.44
C MET A 599 -7.26 -5.33 -12.17
N THR A 600 -6.22 -5.33 -11.33
CA THR A 600 -5.53 -6.56 -10.92
C THR A 600 -6.47 -7.50 -10.17
N ARG A 601 -7.21 -6.99 -9.18
CA ARG A 601 -8.15 -7.80 -8.39
C ARG A 601 -9.32 -8.29 -9.20
N LYS A 602 -9.81 -7.49 -10.15
CA LYS A 602 -10.85 -7.91 -11.10
C LYS A 602 -10.37 -9.05 -11.99
N LYS A 603 -9.16 -8.97 -12.57
CA LYS A 603 -8.60 -10.07 -13.37
C LYS A 603 -8.51 -11.38 -12.58
N ILE A 604 -8.10 -11.33 -11.32
CA ILE A 604 -8.06 -12.52 -10.44
C ILE A 604 -9.46 -13.11 -10.25
N HIS A 605 -10.45 -12.24 -9.99
CA HIS A 605 -11.84 -12.68 -9.86
C HIS A 605 -12.36 -13.31 -11.16
N ASP A 606 -12.14 -12.67 -12.31
CA ASP A 606 -12.58 -13.17 -13.61
C ASP A 606 -11.96 -14.55 -13.91
N LEU A 607 -10.66 -14.75 -13.63
CA LEU A 607 -9.98 -16.05 -13.78
C LEU A 607 -10.53 -17.12 -12.84
N TYR A 608 -10.80 -16.76 -11.58
CA TYR A 608 -11.37 -17.67 -10.59
C TYR A 608 -12.79 -18.11 -10.98
N HIS A 609 -13.62 -17.15 -11.38
CA HIS A 609 -14.99 -17.40 -11.85
C HIS A 609 -15.01 -18.26 -13.12
N GLU A 610 -14.13 -17.98 -14.09
CA GLU A 610 -14.02 -18.79 -15.31
C GLU A 610 -13.65 -20.24 -15.00
N ALA A 611 -12.71 -20.46 -14.07
CA ALA A 611 -12.30 -21.79 -13.65
C ALA A 611 -13.43 -22.56 -12.93
N LEU A 612 -14.25 -21.88 -12.12
CA LEU A 612 -15.43 -22.49 -11.47
C LEU A 612 -16.52 -22.87 -12.47
N ASN A 613 -16.79 -22.02 -13.48
CA ASN A 613 -17.79 -22.28 -14.51
C ASN A 613 -17.40 -23.45 -15.42
N LYS A 614 -16.10 -23.69 -15.61
CA LYS A 614 -15.54 -24.79 -16.42
C LYS A 614 -15.33 -26.09 -15.63
N LYS A 615 -16.16 -26.35 -14.62
CA LYS A 615 -16.10 -27.58 -13.81
C LYS A 615 -16.09 -28.88 -14.64
N GLU A 616 -16.73 -28.87 -15.81
CA GLU A 616 -16.83 -30.03 -16.72
C GLU A 616 -15.53 -30.29 -17.49
N GLU A 617 -14.67 -29.28 -17.64
CA GLU A 617 -13.40 -29.38 -18.36
C GLU A 617 -12.26 -29.89 -17.45
N ASN A 618 -12.30 -29.58 -16.15
CA ASN A 618 -11.26 -29.96 -15.19
C ASN A 618 -11.81 -30.09 -13.75
N GLU A 619 -12.34 -31.28 -13.42
CA GLU A 619 -12.95 -31.57 -12.11
C GLU A 619 -11.91 -31.50 -10.97
N ASP A 620 -10.68 -31.96 -11.20
CA ASP A 620 -9.61 -31.96 -10.21
C ASP A 620 -9.25 -30.52 -9.77
N LEU A 621 -9.14 -29.60 -10.74
CA LEU A 621 -8.89 -28.19 -10.46
C LEU A 621 -10.06 -27.55 -9.69
N TYR A 622 -11.30 -27.88 -10.06
CA TYR A 622 -12.48 -27.37 -9.35
C TYR A 622 -12.50 -27.81 -7.88
N VAL A 623 -12.24 -29.10 -7.61
CA VAL A 623 -12.17 -29.62 -6.23
C VAL A 623 -11.07 -28.90 -5.46
N TRP A 624 -9.88 -28.76 -6.04
CA TRP A 624 -8.77 -28.06 -5.41
C TRP A 624 -9.08 -26.57 -5.13
N LEU A 625 -9.75 -25.87 -6.05
CA LEU A 625 -10.15 -24.48 -5.88
C LEU A 625 -11.18 -24.31 -4.76
N LYS A 626 -12.10 -25.27 -4.59
CA LYS A 626 -13.06 -25.26 -3.47
C LYS A 626 -12.36 -25.49 -2.12
N ASP A 627 -11.34 -26.35 -2.08
CA ASP A 627 -10.54 -26.56 -0.87
C ASP A 627 -9.64 -25.36 -0.53
N ASN A 628 -9.25 -24.56 -1.52
CA ASN A 628 -8.32 -23.42 -1.38
C ASN A 628 -8.94 -22.05 -1.69
N GLN A 629 -10.26 -21.90 -1.50
CA GLN A 629 -11.00 -20.69 -1.91
C GLN A 629 -10.71 -19.42 -1.08
N THR A 630 -10.11 -19.54 0.11
CA THR A 630 -9.97 -18.42 1.07
C THR A 630 -9.28 -17.17 0.48
N PRO A 631 -8.15 -17.26 -0.25
CA PRO A 631 -7.51 -16.09 -0.84
C PRO A 631 -8.39 -15.40 -1.90
N PHE A 632 -9.19 -16.16 -2.65
CA PHE A 632 -10.08 -15.64 -3.68
C PHE A 632 -11.31 -14.96 -3.09
N ILE A 633 -11.87 -15.50 -2.01
CA ILE A 633 -12.95 -14.86 -1.25
C ILE A 633 -12.47 -13.53 -0.66
N ASN A 634 -11.27 -13.50 -0.06
CA ASN A 634 -10.67 -12.26 0.43
C ASN A 634 -10.44 -11.25 -0.71
N ASN A 635 -10.04 -11.72 -1.90
CA ASN A 635 -9.92 -10.88 -3.09
C ASN A 635 -11.29 -10.31 -3.54
N GLN A 636 -12.35 -11.13 -3.57
CA GLN A 636 -13.71 -10.68 -3.88
C GLN A 636 -14.19 -9.62 -2.89
N PHE A 637 -13.93 -9.82 -1.59
CA PHE A 637 -14.28 -8.85 -0.55
C PHE A 637 -13.56 -7.51 -0.75
N HIS A 638 -12.25 -7.54 -1.01
CA HIS A 638 -11.49 -6.29 -1.23
C HIS A 638 -11.85 -5.61 -2.57
N LEU A 639 -12.15 -6.39 -3.60
CA LEU A 639 -12.68 -5.87 -4.86
C LEU A 639 -14.01 -5.15 -4.63
N LEU A 640 -14.90 -5.72 -3.81
CA LEU A 640 -16.16 -5.07 -3.43
C LEU A 640 -15.93 -3.77 -2.65
N GLU A 641 -14.95 -3.73 -1.74
CA GLU A 641 -14.57 -2.51 -1.02
C GLU A 641 -14.15 -1.38 -1.98
N LEU A 642 -13.41 -1.71 -3.04
CA LEU A 642 -13.01 -0.78 -4.10
C LEU A 642 -14.20 -0.39 -4.98
N MET A 643 -15.08 -1.32 -5.33
CA MET A 643 -16.28 -1.04 -6.11
C MET A 643 -17.20 -0.03 -5.43
N PHE A 644 -17.37 -0.12 -4.10
CA PHE A 644 -18.13 0.89 -3.34
C PHE A 644 -17.55 2.29 -3.43
N LYS A 645 -16.26 2.46 -3.72
CA LYS A 645 -15.58 3.75 -3.85
C LYS A 645 -15.63 4.30 -5.27
N GLU A 646 -15.56 3.42 -6.29
CA GLU A 646 -15.29 3.82 -7.67
C GLU A 646 -16.44 3.56 -8.65
N LYS A 647 -17.37 2.64 -8.35
CA LYS A 647 -18.34 2.11 -9.32
C LYS A 647 -19.78 2.50 -9.02
N SER A 648 -20.61 2.41 -10.05
CA SER A 648 -22.04 2.66 -9.93
C SER A 648 -22.75 1.50 -9.21
N ARG A 649 -23.94 1.79 -8.67
CA ARG A 649 -24.74 0.80 -7.95
C ARG A 649 -25.04 -0.45 -8.78
N ASN A 650 -25.40 -0.26 -10.04
CA ASN A 650 -25.76 -1.35 -10.95
C ASN A 650 -24.60 -2.32 -11.19
N GLU A 651 -23.36 -1.80 -11.23
CA GLU A 651 -22.16 -2.65 -11.38
C GLU A 651 -21.90 -3.48 -10.12
N ILE A 652 -22.16 -2.91 -8.93
CA ILE A 652 -22.03 -3.63 -7.65
C ILE A 652 -23.05 -4.77 -7.57
N ASP A 653 -24.30 -4.50 -7.92
CA ASP A 653 -25.37 -5.51 -7.89
C ASP A 653 -25.09 -6.64 -8.89
N ALA A 654 -24.56 -6.32 -10.08
CA ALA A 654 -24.16 -7.33 -11.06
C ALA A 654 -23.00 -8.21 -10.56
N PHE A 655 -21.98 -7.61 -9.93
CA PHE A 655 -20.85 -8.35 -9.35
C PHE A 655 -21.30 -9.26 -8.21
N LEU A 656 -22.18 -8.78 -7.33
CA LEU A 656 -22.71 -9.58 -6.22
C LEU A 656 -23.56 -10.75 -6.70
N ALA A 657 -24.38 -10.55 -7.75
CA ALA A 657 -25.10 -11.64 -8.37
C ALA A 657 -24.13 -12.72 -8.88
N GLN A 658 -23.07 -12.33 -9.57
CA GLN A 658 -22.03 -13.24 -10.07
C GLN A 658 -21.29 -13.98 -8.94
N VAL A 659 -20.89 -13.28 -7.87
CA VAL A 659 -20.21 -13.93 -6.73
C VAL A 659 -21.12 -14.90 -6.00
N ASN A 660 -22.41 -14.56 -5.87
CA ASN A 660 -23.40 -15.42 -5.23
C ASN A 660 -23.73 -16.67 -6.05
N GLU A 661 -23.50 -16.66 -7.37
CA GLU A 661 -23.51 -17.88 -8.19
C GLU A 661 -22.33 -18.81 -7.85
N ASP A 662 -21.16 -18.23 -7.54
CA ASP A 662 -19.94 -18.98 -7.20
C ASP A 662 -19.92 -19.50 -5.75
N SER A 663 -20.41 -18.70 -4.80
CA SER A 663 -20.38 -18.97 -3.36
C SER A 663 -21.35 -18.10 -2.54
N ASP A 664 -21.87 -18.61 -1.43
CA ASP A 664 -22.77 -17.87 -0.52
C ASP A 664 -22.04 -16.86 0.40
N HIS A 665 -20.73 -16.69 0.24
CA HIS A 665 -19.90 -15.93 1.20
C HIS A 665 -20.22 -14.44 1.27
N LEU A 666 -20.80 -13.83 0.23
CA LEU A 666 -21.21 -12.42 0.22
C LEU A 666 -22.73 -12.24 0.19
N GLN A 667 -23.51 -13.32 0.36
CA GLN A 667 -24.97 -13.28 0.33
C GLN A 667 -25.55 -12.28 1.33
N TYR A 668 -24.99 -12.22 2.55
CA TYR A 668 -25.40 -11.27 3.59
C TYR A 668 -25.18 -9.80 3.19
N VAL A 669 -24.19 -9.52 2.33
CA VAL A 669 -23.98 -8.17 1.79
C VAL A 669 -25.05 -7.86 0.76
N SER A 670 -25.35 -8.81 -0.13
CA SER A 670 -26.44 -8.69 -1.10
C SER A 670 -27.79 -8.45 -0.43
N GLU A 671 -28.09 -9.14 0.68
CA GLU A 671 -29.30 -8.91 1.47
C GLU A 671 -29.35 -7.51 2.10
N GLU A 672 -28.21 -6.98 2.59
CA GLU A 672 -28.11 -5.58 3.06
C GLU A 672 -28.27 -4.57 1.92
N LEU A 673 -28.16 -5.06 0.69
CA LEU A 673 -28.14 -4.34 -0.57
C LEU A 673 -29.45 -4.40 -1.37
N GLU A 674 -30.28 -5.39 -1.09
CA GLU A 674 -31.61 -5.55 -1.68
C GLU A 674 -32.64 -4.66 -0.99
N TYR A 675 -33.36 -3.85 -1.77
CA TYR A 675 -34.35 -2.92 -1.23
C TYR A 675 -35.70 -3.02 -1.92
N LEU A 676 -36.74 -3.17 -1.12
CA LEU A 676 -38.11 -2.84 -1.51
C LEU A 676 -38.45 -1.43 -1.01
N LEU A 677 -39.21 -0.67 -1.79
CA LEU A 677 -39.73 0.63 -1.37
C LEU A 677 -40.44 0.48 -0.02
N PRO A 678 -40.21 1.36 0.97
CA PRO A 678 -40.84 1.19 2.28
C PRO A 678 -42.37 1.21 2.15
N GLU A 679 -43.01 0.11 2.56
CA GLU A 679 -44.47 0.02 2.56
C GLU A 679 -45.04 0.86 3.70
N LEU A 680 -45.89 1.84 3.35
CA LEU A 680 -46.61 2.65 4.33
C LEU A 680 -47.93 1.95 4.70
N ILE A 681 -48.15 1.72 5.99
CA ILE A 681 -49.43 1.30 6.55
C ILE A 681 -50.38 2.50 6.44
N MET A 682 -51.21 2.50 5.40
CA MET A 682 -52.31 3.46 5.30
C MET A 682 -53.33 3.16 6.41
N ARG A 683 -53.30 3.95 7.49
CA ARG A 683 -54.45 4.06 8.37
C ARG A 683 -55.53 4.82 7.60
N LEU A 684 -56.52 4.10 7.07
CA LEU A 684 -57.78 4.73 6.69
C LEU A 684 -58.33 5.39 7.96
N GLU A 685 -58.42 6.72 7.96
CA GLU A 685 -59.24 7.40 8.97
C GLU A 685 -60.64 6.78 8.94
N PRO A 686 -61.27 6.51 10.10
CA PRO A 686 -62.64 6.03 10.11
C PRO A 686 -63.51 7.07 9.39
N LYS A 687 -64.21 6.64 8.33
CA LYS A 687 -65.17 7.46 7.61
C LYS A 687 -66.02 8.23 8.63
N PRO A 688 -66.13 9.57 8.55
CA PRO A 688 -67.09 10.28 9.37
C PRO A 688 -68.47 9.67 9.08
N LYS A 689 -69.22 9.34 10.15
CA LYS A 689 -70.58 8.82 10.03
C LYS A 689 -71.38 9.77 9.14
N GLU A 690 -72.03 9.22 8.13
CA GLU A 690 -72.91 9.95 7.22
C GLU A 690 -73.91 10.78 8.03
N PRO A 691 -73.99 12.12 7.84
CA PRO A 691 -75.15 12.85 8.29
C PRO A 691 -76.29 12.57 7.31
N GLU A 692 -77.45 12.27 7.88
CA GLU A 692 -78.71 12.03 7.19
C GLU A 692 -78.99 13.07 6.09
N THR A 693 -79.34 12.56 4.92
CA THR A 693 -79.67 13.32 3.72
C THR A 693 -80.93 14.15 3.92
N SER A 694 -80.78 15.47 4.08
CA SER A 694 -81.89 16.43 3.89
C SER A 694 -81.84 17.04 2.49
N GLY A 695 -83.03 17.33 1.93
CA GLY A 695 -83.31 17.63 0.52
C GLY A 695 -82.71 18.89 -0.11
N PHE A 696 -81.57 19.38 0.37
CA PHE A 696 -80.85 20.54 -0.19
C PHE A 696 -80.02 20.17 -1.44
N VAL A 697 -79.66 18.88 -1.59
CA VAL A 697 -78.77 18.40 -2.65
C VAL A 697 -79.42 18.45 -4.03
N SER A 698 -80.75 18.35 -4.15
CA SER A 698 -81.43 18.42 -5.46
C SER A 698 -81.61 19.84 -5.98
N THR A 699 -81.61 20.85 -5.10
CA THR A 699 -81.77 22.26 -5.48
C THR A 699 -80.42 22.88 -5.87
N ALA A 700 -79.32 22.44 -5.25
CA ALA A 700 -77.97 22.89 -5.58
C ALA A 700 -77.51 22.46 -6.98
N THR A 701 -77.91 21.27 -7.46
CA THR A 701 -77.53 20.78 -8.80
C THR A 701 -78.13 21.59 -9.94
N LYS A 702 -79.28 22.24 -9.72
CA LYS A 702 -79.94 23.10 -10.72
C LYS A 702 -79.30 24.48 -10.84
N VAL A 703 -78.83 25.04 -9.74
CA VAL A 703 -78.17 26.36 -9.72
C VAL A 703 -76.73 26.27 -10.25
N ILE A 704 -76.05 25.15 -10.00
CA ILE A 704 -74.68 24.91 -10.52
C ILE A 704 -74.67 24.74 -12.04
N SER A 705 -75.75 24.19 -12.65
CA SER A 705 -75.86 24.10 -14.12
C SER A 705 -76.15 25.43 -14.82
N GLU A 706 -76.65 26.43 -14.10
CA GLU A 706 -76.84 27.78 -14.66
C GLU A 706 -75.56 28.63 -14.55
N TYR A 707 -74.71 28.40 -13.54
CA TYR A 707 -73.43 29.09 -13.35
C TYR A 707 -72.30 28.61 -14.28
N THR A 708 -72.40 27.43 -14.88
CA THR A 708 -71.38 26.92 -15.82
C THR A 708 -71.38 27.63 -17.17
N CYS A 709 -72.42 28.42 -17.49
CA CYS A 709 -72.46 29.24 -18.71
C CYS A 709 -71.77 30.60 -18.54
N GLU A 710 -71.73 31.18 -17.34
CA GLU A 710 -71.11 32.49 -17.07
C GLU A 710 -69.60 32.40 -16.78
N ALA A 711 -69.11 31.23 -16.34
CA ALA A 711 -67.67 31.00 -16.11
C ALA A 711 -66.84 30.99 -17.42
N GLY A 712 -67.46 30.69 -18.56
CA GLY A 712 -66.82 30.75 -19.88
C GLY A 712 -66.47 32.18 -20.34
N VAL A 713 -67.26 33.17 -19.92
CA VAL A 713 -67.05 34.59 -20.27
C VAL A 713 -65.95 35.23 -19.41
N LEU A 714 -65.79 34.79 -18.16
CA LEU A 714 -64.71 35.23 -17.27
C LEU A 714 -63.34 34.64 -17.65
N ALA A 715 -63.30 33.41 -18.17
CA ALA A 715 -62.06 32.78 -18.63
C ALA A 715 -61.48 33.46 -19.88
N GLN A 716 -62.33 33.97 -20.79
CA GLN A 716 -61.88 34.75 -21.96
C GLN A 716 -61.38 36.14 -21.56
N ASN A 717 -61.98 36.79 -20.56
CA ASN A 717 -61.52 38.08 -20.05
C ASN A 717 -60.19 37.97 -19.25
N ALA A 718 -59.94 36.85 -18.57
CA ALA A 718 -58.69 36.60 -17.85
C ALA A 718 -57.49 36.32 -18.79
N LEU A 719 -57.72 35.65 -19.93
CA LEU A 719 -56.73 35.48 -20.99
C LEU A 719 -56.33 36.82 -21.63
N HIS A 720 -57.28 37.75 -21.79
CA HIS A 720 -57.02 39.09 -22.31
C HIS A 720 -56.21 39.98 -21.33
N TRP A 721 -56.29 39.71 -20.03
CA TRP A 721 -55.46 40.33 -18.98
C TRP A 721 -54.04 39.76 -18.95
N ALA A 722 -53.88 38.45 -19.19
CA ALA A 722 -52.58 37.79 -19.25
C ALA A 722 -51.74 38.28 -20.45
N GLU A 723 -52.35 38.47 -21.63
CA GLU A 723 -51.66 39.04 -22.80
C GLU A 723 -51.22 40.50 -22.58
N GLY A 724 -52.00 41.30 -21.83
CA GLY A 724 -51.64 42.67 -21.43
C GLY A 724 -50.50 42.74 -20.40
N PHE A 725 -50.35 41.71 -19.55
CA PHE A 725 -49.27 41.63 -18.56
C PHE A 725 -47.92 41.23 -19.19
N PHE A 726 -47.93 40.31 -20.16
CA PHE A 726 -46.71 39.90 -20.87
C PHE A 726 -46.18 40.95 -21.85
N ASN A 727 -47.04 41.81 -22.43
CA ASN A 727 -46.58 42.95 -23.24
C ASN A 727 -45.98 44.09 -22.39
N LYS A 728 -46.36 44.21 -21.10
CA LYS A 728 -45.80 45.20 -20.16
C LYS A 728 -44.46 44.78 -19.53
N ILE A 729 -44.07 43.51 -19.61
CA ILE A 729 -42.77 43.02 -19.11
C ILE A 729 -41.67 43.09 -20.19
N LYS A 730 -42.05 43.26 -21.47
CA LYS A 730 -41.11 43.42 -22.60
C LYS A 730 -40.74 44.87 -22.94
N THR A 731 -41.29 45.86 -22.24
CA THR A 731 -41.03 47.30 -22.48
C THR A 731 -40.67 48.01 -21.19
N THR A 732 -39.48 47.73 -20.68
CA THR A 732 -38.80 48.61 -19.71
C THR A 732 -37.29 48.40 -19.78
N GLU A 733 -36.69 48.85 -20.88
CA GLU A 733 -35.34 49.41 -20.83
C GLU A 733 -35.48 50.82 -20.22
N GLN A 734 -34.69 51.12 -19.18
CA GLN A 734 -34.65 52.40 -18.51
C GLN A 734 -33.93 53.42 -19.41
N GLU A 735 -34.63 54.47 -19.84
CA GLU A 735 -34.00 55.76 -20.12
C GLU A 735 -33.83 56.51 -18.80
N GLU A 736 -32.58 56.76 -18.44
CA GLU A 736 -32.18 57.75 -17.45
C GLU A 736 -32.31 59.15 -18.06
N GLU A 737 -33.03 60.05 -17.39
CA GLU A 737 -32.69 61.47 -17.40
C GLU A 737 -32.98 62.06 -16.02
N PRO A 738 -32.06 62.91 -15.53
CA PRO A 738 -32.55 64.16 -14.98
C PRO A 738 -31.65 65.33 -15.42
N PHE A 739 -32.24 66.39 -15.99
CA PHE A 739 -31.96 67.79 -15.63
C PHE A 739 -32.73 68.76 -16.55
N GLU A 740 -33.48 69.70 -15.96
CA GLU A 740 -33.86 70.96 -16.62
C GLU A 740 -32.85 72.04 -16.20
N VAL A 741 -32.13 72.64 -17.16
CA VAL A 741 -31.69 74.05 -17.08
C VAL A 741 -31.72 74.68 -18.48
N GLU A 742 -32.19 75.92 -18.48
CA GLU A 742 -32.44 76.88 -19.56
C GLU A 742 -31.51 76.89 -20.78
N HIS A 743 -32.12 77.15 -21.94
CA HIS A 743 -31.48 77.56 -23.19
C HIS A 743 -30.64 78.84 -23.02
N ILE A 744 -29.48 78.88 -23.71
CA ILE A 744 -29.10 79.95 -24.65
C ILE A 744 -28.02 79.42 -25.62
N GLU A 745 -28.19 79.82 -26.88
CA GLU A 745 -27.42 79.53 -28.09
C GLU A 745 -25.97 80.04 -28.06
N SER A 746 -25.04 79.34 -28.72
CA SER A 746 -24.42 79.84 -29.97
C SER A 746 -23.18 79.04 -30.43
N PHE A 747 -23.24 78.65 -31.71
CA PHE A 747 -22.18 78.58 -32.71
C PHE A 747 -20.83 77.87 -32.44
N GLN A 748 -20.70 76.73 -33.13
CA GLN A 748 -19.56 76.27 -33.95
C GLN A 748 -18.26 77.09 -33.88
N ASN A 749 -17.14 76.43 -33.58
CA ASN A 749 -15.98 76.44 -34.48
C ASN A 749 -14.82 75.48 -34.10
N THR A 750 -14.34 74.79 -35.15
CA THR A 750 -12.96 74.38 -35.48
C THR A 750 -12.10 73.47 -34.57
N ILE A 751 -11.85 72.25 -35.10
CA ILE A 751 -10.54 71.71 -35.54
C ILE A 751 -9.28 72.10 -34.73
N GLY A 752 -8.52 71.10 -34.25
CA GLY A 752 -7.06 71.22 -34.23
C GLY A 752 -6.25 70.34 -33.26
N ASN A 753 -5.58 69.32 -33.83
CA ASN A 753 -4.21 68.84 -33.53
C ASN A 753 -3.83 68.06 -32.24
N LYS A 754 -3.45 66.79 -32.48
CA LYS A 754 -2.11 66.18 -32.33
C LYS A 754 -1.24 66.49 -31.09
N GLY A 755 -0.79 65.40 -30.44
CA GLY A 755 0.59 65.19 -29.94
C GLY A 755 0.64 64.46 -28.59
N VAL A 756 1.14 63.21 -28.48
CA VAL A 756 2.57 62.77 -28.41
C VAL A 756 3.13 62.86 -26.96
N ILE A 757 3.91 61.98 -26.31
CA ILE A 757 4.55 60.64 -26.52
C ILE A 757 5.16 60.20 -25.15
N SER A 758 5.35 58.87 -24.95
CA SER A 758 6.33 58.13 -24.09
C SER A 758 6.35 58.34 -22.57
N SER A 759 6.62 57.33 -21.74
CA SER A 759 7.43 56.10 -21.93
C SER A 759 6.88 54.91 -21.17
#